data_AF-A0A1L9PCD9-F1
#
_entry.id   AF-A0A1L9PCD9-F1
#
_cell.length_a   1.000
_cell.length_b   1.000
_cell.length_c   1.000
_cell.angle_alpha   90.00
_cell.angle_beta   90.00
_cell.angle_gamma   90.00
#
_symmetry.space_group_name_H-M   'P 1'
#
loop_
_entity.id
_entity.type
_entity.pdbx_description
1 polymer ?
#
loop_
_entity_poly.entity_id
_entity_poly.type
_entity_poly.pdbx_seq_one_letter_code
_entity_poly.pdbx_strand_id
1 'polypeptide(L)'
;MASQAPADIAGATQNLPDRTQNPAGEAAQADVSKNAAKKAAKQAEMAAKKAEKAAKAGKSDKGQKGAGKGPKANPDKALIGIDVGKDEDFPDWYQQVLTKGDMLDYYDVSGCYILKPASYSIWEEIQQWFNVRIKKIGVKNCSFPLFVSEDVLQREKDHIEGFAAEVAWVTHAGSTPLEKKIAIRPTSETVMYPYYAKWIRSHRDLPLRLNQWNSVVRWEFKHPQPFLRTREFLWQEGHTAHLTEEGSREEVLHILDLYAQIYEELLAVPVVKGQKTEKEKFAGGLYTTTVEGYIPATGRGIQGGTSHGLGQNFSKMFGITVEDPSVKGDEKKPHLHVWQNSWGLSTRTLGVMVMIHSDNNGLVLPPRVAETQTVVIPVGITAKLSEEDRAKLYAEVDKLVDTLTDAGVRATSDKREGYSPGWKFNEWELRGVPLRIEFGPGESAGNFVTTARRDVPGKDGKGTIAIPELSTAVPALLETIQSDMYKRADDQYRTHRKLITNWDEFTPALNDKNICIIPHCLTEECEDQIKDMSARKAEEDSGEAQDSRAPSMGAKSLCIPFEQPEGIVPGETKCTNPKCTRLAEKWCMFGRKFFSPPRPLVLKSLQMLINHSYRFLLSTPTHSPRNLQGRFSLIDNIFHLRHFRGFHERLITTLTSLYYRHEHFFPFLFLLR
;
A
#
# COMPACT_ATOMS: atom_id res chain seq x y z
N MET A 1 -37.39 -18.41 31.01
CA MET A 1 -38.63 -17.94 31.66
C MET A 1 -38.71 -16.45 31.38
N ALA A 2 -39.50 -16.02 30.39
CA ALA A 2 -40.90 -15.55 30.57
C ALA A 2 -40.96 -14.46 31.68
N SER A 3 -41.44 -13.23 31.49
CA SER A 3 -42.40 -12.69 30.53
C SER A 3 -42.54 -11.17 30.72
N GLN A 4 -42.81 -10.47 29.63
CA GLN A 4 -43.82 -9.41 29.43
C GLN A 4 -43.86 -8.12 30.29
N ALA A 5 -43.90 -7.00 29.54
CA ALA A 5 -44.45 -5.70 29.91
C ALA A 5 -45.98 -5.72 30.16
N PRO A 6 -46.56 -4.65 30.72
CA PRO A 6 -47.36 -3.68 29.94
C PRO A 6 -47.25 -2.24 30.51
N ALA A 7 -47.80 -1.15 29.96
CA ALA A 7 -48.30 -0.72 28.66
C ALA A 7 -48.38 0.82 28.71
N ASP A 8 -48.31 1.41 27.52
CA ASP A 8 -48.70 2.74 27.04
C ASP A 8 -49.43 3.75 27.93
N ILE A 9 -48.99 5.02 27.84
CA ILE A 9 -49.85 6.20 27.67
C ILE A 9 -49.28 7.10 26.57
N ALA A 10 -50.16 7.47 25.65
CA ALA A 10 -49.94 8.17 24.40
C ALA A 10 -49.76 9.69 24.52
N GLY A 11 -49.11 10.26 23.49
CA GLY A 11 -49.65 11.41 22.77
C GLY A 11 -48.97 12.77 22.97
N ALA A 12 -48.12 13.16 22.03
CA ALA A 12 -48.19 14.47 21.34
C ALA A 12 -47.13 14.55 20.22
N THR A 13 -47.61 14.56 18.98
CA THR A 13 -46.86 14.81 17.74
C THR A 13 -46.32 16.24 17.69
N GLN A 14 -45.00 16.40 17.45
CA GLN A 14 -44.42 17.65 16.94
C GLN A 14 -43.60 17.35 15.68
N ASN A 15 -44.06 17.93 14.57
CA ASN A 15 -43.40 17.93 13.27
C ASN A 15 -42.09 18.73 13.34
N LEU A 16 -41.00 18.16 12.83
CA LEU A 16 -39.72 18.84 12.58
C LEU A 16 -39.82 19.66 11.27
N PRO A 17 -39.37 20.92 11.23
CA PRO A 17 -39.46 21.74 10.02
C PRO A 17 -38.34 21.45 9.01
N ASP A 18 -38.76 21.42 7.75
CA ASP A 18 -38.00 21.36 6.50
C ASP A 18 -36.97 22.50 6.38
N ARG A 19 -35.74 22.17 6.00
CA ARG A 19 -34.59 23.10 5.89
C ARG A 19 -34.28 23.49 4.44
N THR A 20 -35.31 23.75 3.64
CA THR A 20 -35.15 24.25 2.27
C THR A 20 -35.94 25.53 2.03
N GLN A 21 -35.64 26.61 2.77
CA GLN A 21 -36.08 27.95 2.37
C GLN A 21 -35.30 29.06 3.11
N ASN A 22 -34.80 30.02 2.34
CA ASN A 22 -34.07 31.19 2.81
C ASN A 22 -35.00 32.42 2.70
N PRO A 23 -35.39 33.11 3.78
CA PRO A 23 -36.17 34.33 3.67
C PRO A 23 -35.30 35.59 3.70
N ALA A 24 -35.73 36.53 2.87
CA ALA A 24 -35.18 37.87 2.70
C ALA A 24 -35.36 38.76 3.94
N GLY A 25 -34.34 39.60 4.17
CA GLY A 25 -34.41 41.02 4.51
C GLY A 25 -35.28 41.49 5.69
N GLU A 26 -34.62 42.04 6.71
CA GLU A 26 -34.82 43.44 7.10
C GLU A 26 -33.61 43.99 7.86
N ALA A 27 -33.36 45.28 7.67
CA ALA A 27 -32.06 45.92 7.76
C ALA A 27 -31.78 46.60 9.12
N ALA A 28 -30.51 46.59 9.52
CA ALA A 28 -29.93 47.66 10.34
C ALA A 28 -28.64 48.13 9.64
N GLN A 29 -28.66 49.38 9.19
CA GLN A 29 -27.60 50.06 8.44
C GLN A 29 -26.35 50.26 9.31
N ALA A 30 -25.20 49.82 8.81
CA ALA A 30 -23.90 50.35 9.19
C ALA A 30 -23.20 50.86 7.91
N ASP A 31 -22.84 52.13 7.95
CA ASP A 31 -22.41 52.98 6.84
C ASP A 31 -21.09 52.50 6.22
N VAL A 32 -21.13 51.88 5.03
CA VAL A 32 -19.93 51.48 4.29
C VAL A 32 -19.46 52.67 3.46
N SER A 33 -18.37 53.29 3.90
CA SER A 33 -17.64 54.35 3.21
C SER A 33 -17.55 54.13 1.68
N LYS A 34 -17.98 55.14 0.90
CA LYS A 34 -17.93 55.19 -0.57
C LYS A 34 -16.55 54.87 -1.18
N ASN A 35 -15.48 54.88 -0.39
CA ASN A 35 -14.13 54.49 -0.82
C ASN A 35 -13.93 52.96 -0.87
N ALA A 36 -14.62 52.18 -0.02
CA ALA A 36 -14.50 50.72 -0.02
C ALA A 36 -15.18 50.10 -1.25
N ALA A 37 -16.36 50.60 -1.63
CA ALA A 37 -17.07 50.17 -2.83
C ALA A 37 -16.31 50.51 -4.13
N LYS A 38 -15.69 51.70 -4.20
CA LYS A 38 -14.81 52.07 -5.33
C LYS A 38 -13.56 51.19 -5.44
N LYS A 39 -13.00 50.75 -4.30
CA LYS A 39 -11.82 49.88 -4.28
C LYS A 39 -12.15 48.45 -4.71
N ALA A 40 -13.31 47.93 -4.30
CA ALA A 40 -13.81 46.63 -4.72
C ALA A 40 -14.14 46.59 -6.23
N ALA A 41 -14.79 47.63 -6.75
CA ALA A 41 -15.09 47.74 -8.19
C ALA A 41 -13.81 47.80 -9.05
N LYS A 42 -12.79 48.54 -8.60
CA LYS A 42 -11.50 48.65 -9.31
C LYS A 42 -10.69 47.35 -9.27
N GLN A 43 -10.82 46.56 -8.20
CA GLN A 43 -10.19 45.23 -8.11
C GLN A 43 -10.89 44.19 -8.99
N ALA A 44 -12.23 44.23 -9.08
CA ALA A 44 -12.99 43.38 -10.00
C ALA A 44 -12.68 43.70 -11.48
N GLU A 45 -12.55 44.99 -11.83
CA GLU A 45 -12.18 45.41 -13.19
C GLU A 45 -10.74 45.00 -13.56
N MET A 46 -9.80 45.06 -12.62
CA MET A 46 -8.43 44.56 -12.84
C MET A 46 -8.38 43.04 -12.97
N ALA A 47 -9.20 42.30 -12.22
CA ALA A 47 -9.30 40.84 -12.33
C ALA A 47 -9.87 40.42 -13.69
N ALA A 48 -10.92 41.11 -14.17
CA ALA A 48 -11.49 40.89 -15.50
C ALA A 48 -10.49 41.18 -16.63
N LYS A 49 -9.77 42.31 -16.55
CA LYS A 49 -8.71 42.66 -17.52
C LYS A 49 -7.53 41.68 -17.51
N LYS A 50 -7.24 41.05 -16.37
CA LYS A 50 -6.17 40.04 -16.24
C LYS A 50 -6.59 38.68 -16.84
N ALA A 51 -7.86 38.30 -16.68
CA ALA A 51 -8.44 37.12 -17.33
C ALA A 51 -8.52 37.28 -18.86
N GLU A 52 -8.86 38.48 -19.34
CA GLU A 52 -8.92 38.76 -20.79
C GLU A 52 -7.52 38.78 -21.45
N LYS A 53 -6.48 39.22 -20.72
CA LYS A 53 -5.08 39.17 -21.17
C LYS A 53 -4.51 37.75 -21.17
N ALA A 54 -4.94 36.90 -20.23
CA ALA A 54 -4.57 35.48 -20.21
C ALA A 54 -5.22 34.71 -21.37
N ALA A 55 -6.45 35.06 -21.75
CA ALA A 55 -7.14 34.46 -22.90
C ALA A 55 -6.55 34.88 -24.27
N LYS A 56 -5.93 36.07 -24.36
CA LYS A 56 -5.30 36.59 -25.59
C LYS A 56 -3.84 36.17 -25.78
N ALA A 57 -3.16 35.64 -24.77
CA ALA A 57 -1.78 35.14 -24.85
C ALA A 57 -1.65 33.69 -25.38
N GLY A 58 -2.77 32.98 -25.57
CA GLY A 58 -2.80 31.59 -26.05
C GLY A 58 -2.89 31.40 -27.57
N LYS A 59 -2.67 32.45 -28.39
CA LYS A 59 -2.77 32.36 -29.86
C LYS A 59 -1.65 33.13 -30.57
N SER A 60 -0.49 32.50 -30.72
CA SER A 60 0.44 32.71 -31.83
C SER A 60 1.54 31.65 -31.79
N ASP A 61 1.44 30.58 -32.58
CA ASP A 61 2.25 30.44 -33.79
C ASP A 61 1.80 29.22 -34.61
N LYS A 62 1.77 29.35 -35.93
CA LYS A 62 1.42 28.30 -36.89
C LYS A 62 2.46 28.35 -38.01
N GLY A 63 3.19 27.25 -38.20
CA GLY A 63 4.00 27.00 -39.39
C GLY A 63 4.13 25.51 -39.71
N GLN A 64 3.31 25.03 -40.68
CA GLN A 64 3.50 23.93 -41.68
C GLN A 64 4.04 22.55 -41.23
N LYS A 65 3.63 21.36 -41.71
CA LYS A 65 2.71 20.77 -42.72
C LYS A 65 2.63 19.27 -42.30
N GLY A 66 1.48 18.63 -42.11
CA GLY A 66 0.79 17.82 -43.13
C GLY A 66 0.39 16.42 -42.59
N ALA A 67 -0.72 15.88 -43.13
CA ALA A 67 -1.27 14.51 -43.02
C ALA A 67 -2.39 14.20 -41.99
N GLY A 68 -3.59 13.89 -42.51
CA GLY A 68 -4.57 12.94 -41.95
C GLY A 68 -5.48 13.39 -40.80
N LYS A 69 -6.63 14.03 -41.08
CA LYS A 69 -7.73 14.14 -40.10
C LYS A 69 -8.52 12.83 -40.05
N GLY A 70 -8.31 12.02 -39.02
CA GLY A 70 -9.34 11.11 -38.49
C GLY A 70 -10.42 11.88 -37.71
N PRO A 71 -11.61 11.32 -37.49
CA PRO A 71 -12.71 12.03 -36.83
C PRO A 71 -12.34 12.40 -35.38
N LYS A 72 -12.62 13.64 -34.98
CA LYS A 72 -12.45 14.09 -33.60
C LYS A 72 -13.37 13.29 -32.68
N ALA A 73 -12.77 12.58 -31.73
CA ALA A 73 -13.49 11.91 -30.65
C ALA A 73 -14.21 12.95 -29.77
N ASN A 74 -15.44 12.62 -29.41
CA ASN A 74 -16.30 13.37 -28.50
C ASN A 74 -15.81 13.10 -27.04
N PRO A 75 -15.55 14.12 -26.21
CA PRO A 75 -15.00 13.93 -24.86
C PRO A 75 -15.96 13.25 -23.86
N ASP A 76 -17.22 13.01 -24.22
CA ASP A 76 -18.25 12.40 -23.36
C ASP A 76 -18.50 10.89 -23.60
N LYS A 77 -17.67 10.21 -24.39
CA LYS A 77 -17.64 8.74 -24.37
C LYS A 77 -16.44 8.33 -23.54
N ALA A 78 -16.65 8.06 -22.25
CA ALA A 78 -15.68 7.32 -21.46
C ALA A 78 -15.33 6.04 -22.24
N LEU A 79 -14.10 5.94 -22.72
CA LEU A 79 -13.59 4.69 -23.25
C LEU A 79 -13.69 3.67 -22.12
N ILE A 80 -14.53 2.66 -22.35
CA ILE A 80 -14.82 1.62 -21.35
C ILE A 80 -13.56 0.80 -21.06
N GLY A 81 -12.62 0.69 -22.02
CA GLY A 81 -11.39 -0.07 -21.89
C GLY A 81 -10.23 0.71 -21.26
N ILE A 82 -9.07 0.05 -21.12
CA ILE A 82 -7.83 0.68 -20.66
C ILE A 82 -7.15 1.39 -21.85
N ASP A 83 -6.76 2.65 -21.65
CA ASP A 83 -6.28 3.53 -22.73
C ASP A 83 -4.75 3.56 -22.85
N VAL A 84 -4.04 2.96 -21.89
CA VAL A 84 -2.58 3.03 -21.74
C VAL A 84 -2.01 1.64 -21.49
N GLY A 85 -0.89 1.31 -22.14
CA GLY A 85 -0.23 0.02 -21.97
C GLY A 85 0.48 -0.15 -20.62
N LYS A 86 0.40 -1.35 -20.03
CA LYS A 86 1.07 -1.72 -18.78
C LYS A 86 2.57 -1.44 -18.77
N ASP A 87 3.24 -1.69 -19.89
CA ASP A 87 4.69 -1.47 -20.05
C ASP A 87 5.04 -0.05 -20.53
N GLU A 88 4.04 0.75 -20.92
CA GLU A 88 4.22 2.12 -21.42
C GLU A 88 4.14 3.15 -20.28
N ASP A 89 3.05 3.16 -19.54
CA ASP A 89 2.86 3.99 -18.33
C ASP A 89 2.14 3.17 -17.27
N PHE A 90 2.95 2.44 -16.50
CA PHE A 90 2.50 1.56 -15.43
C PHE A 90 1.67 2.28 -14.34
N PRO A 91 2.08 3.47 -13.85
CA PRO A 91 1.26 4.23 -12.90
C PRO A 91 -0.16 4.56 -13.40
N ASP A 92 -0.32 5.02 -14.64
CA ASP A 92 -1.65 5.35 -15.18
C ASP A 92 -2.43 4.08 -15.49
N TRP A 93 -1.80 3.08 -16.11
CA TRP A 93 -2.39 1.75 -16.33
C TRP A 93 -2.96 1.16 -15.03
N TYR A 94 -2.19 1.17 -13.94
CA TYR A 94 -2.62 0.62 -12.65
C TYR A 94 -3.84 1.36 -12.10
N GLN A 95 -3.87 2.68 -12.21
CA GLN A 95 -5.02 3.48 -11.78
C GLN A 95 -6.26 3.18 -12.61
N GLN A 96 -6.11 3.09 -13.94
CA GLN A 96 -7.21 2.76 -14.84
C GLN A 96 -7.76 1.35 -14.55
N VAL A 97 -6.90 0.35 -14.36
CA VAL A 97 -7.31 -1.02 -14.04
C VAL A 97 -8.11 -1.08 -12.75
N LEU A 98 -7.70 -0.35 -11.71
CA LEU A 98 -8.40 -0.35 -10.42
C LEU A 98 -9.75 0.37 -10.45
N THR A 99 -9.81 1.52 -11.12
CA THR A 99 -11.03 2.35 -11.18
C THR A 99 -12.03 1.80 -12.19
N LYS A 100 -11.59 1.50 -13.42
CA LYS A 100 -12.43 0.95 -14.49
C LYS A 100 -12.81 -0.52 -14.22
N GLY A 101 -11.97 -1.26 -13.50
CA GLY A 101 -12.27 -2.61 -13.00
C GLY A 101 -13.14 -2.63 -11.73
N ASP A 102 -13.62 -1.49 -11.26
CA ASP A 102 -14.55 -1.35 -10.13
C ASP A 102 -14.03 -1.84 -8.77
N MET A 103 -12.71 -1.87 -8.59
CA MET A 103 -12.07 -2.33 -7.34
C MET A 103 -12.12 -1.25 -6.25
N LEU A 104 -11.90 0.02 -6.61
CA LEU A 104 -11.83 1.11 -5.63
C LEU A 104 -12.27 2.43 -6.22
N ASP A 105 -12.51 3.40 -5.33
CA ASP A 105 -12.69 4.79 -5.68
C ASP A 105 -11.75 5.71 -4.88
N TYR A 106 -11.46 6.88 -5.43
CA TYR A 106 -10.66 7.90 -4.74
C TYR A 106 -11.50 8.57 -3.67
N TYR A 107 -10.88 8.80 -2.51
CA TYR A 107 -11.49 9.56 -1.43
C TYR A 107 -10.98 11.02 -1.43
N ASP A 108 -11.72 11.91 -0.79
CA ASP A 108 -11.37 13.34 -0.68
C ASP A 108 -10.16 13.58 0.24
N VAL A 109 -9.86 12.64 1.14
CA VAL A 109 -8.62 12.62 1.91
C VAL A 109 -7.51 11.91 1.13
N SER A 110 -6.47 12.66 0.76
CA SER A 110 -5.30 12.13 0.05
C SER A 110 -4.68 10.91 0.76
N GLY A 111 -4.48 9.85 0.00
CA GLY A 111 -3.91 8.59 0.48
C GLY A 111 -4.90 7.65 1.18
N CYS A 112 -6.17 8.02 1.23
CA CYS A 112 -7.28 7.16 1.61
C CYS A 112 -8.09 6.78 0.37
N TYR A 113 -8.64 5.57 0.35
CA TYR A 113 -9.33 5.00 -0.80
C TYR A 113 -10.56 4.21 -0.32
N ILE A 114 -11.64 4.24 -1.10
CA ILE A 114 -12.83 3.44 -0.83
C ILE A 114 -12.61 2.06 -1.46
N LEU A 115 -12.60 1.01 -0.64
CA LEU A 115 -12.61 -0.36 -1.15
C LEU A 115 -14.03 -0.74 -1.55
N LYS A 116 -14.28 -0.95 -2.84
CA LYS A 116 -15.58 -1.37 -3.37
C LYS A 116 -15.81 -2.86 -3.13
N PRO A 117 -17.05 -3.38 -3.31
CA PRO A 117 -17.39 -4.77 -2.99
C PRO A 117 -16.42 -5.81 -3.59
N ALA A 118 -16.02 -5.65 -4.86
CA ALA A 118 -15.08 -6.57 -5.51
C ALA A 118 -13.74 -6.69 -4.75
N SER A 119 -13.17 -5.58 -4.30
CA SER A 119 -11.95 -5.58 -3.49
C SER A 119 -12.17 -6.13 -2.10
N TYR A 120 -13.26 -5.72 -1.45
CA TYR A 120 -13.52 -6.14 -0.08
C TYR A 120 -13.83 -7.63 0.01
N SER A 121 -14.51 -8.19 -1.00
CA SER A 121 -14.76 -9.64 -1.13
C SER A 121 -13.45 -10.44 -1.20
N ILE A 122 -12.45 -9.98 -1.98
CA ILE A 122 -11.11 -10.61 -1.99
C ILE A 122 -10.47 -10.57 -0.59
N TRP A 123 -10.61 -9.44 0.11
CA TRP A 123 -10.10 -9.31 1.48
C TRP A 123 -10.84 -10.21 2.48
N GLU A 124 -12.14 -10.41 2.31
CA GLU A 124 -12.95 -11.35 3.10
C GLU A 124 -12.53 -12.81 2.88
N GLU A 125 -12.24 -13.21 1.64
CA GLU A 125 -11.72 -14.55 1.32
C GLU A 125 -10.36 -14.81 2.01
N ILE A 126 -9.46 -13.83 1.97
CA ILE A 126 -8.17 -13.90 2.70
C ILE A 126 -8.42 -14.04 4.21
N GLN A 127 -9.33 -13.23 4.75
CA GLN A 127 -9.68 -13.27 6.18
C GLN A 127 -10.21 -14.63 6.60
N GLN A 128 -11.18 -15.18 5.85
CA GLN A 128 -11.80 -16.47 6.15
C GLN A 128 -10.77 -17.58 6.11
N TRP A 129 -9.98 -17.64 5.04
CA TRP A 129 -8.94 -18.65 4.85
C TRP A 129 -7.89 -18.62 5.96
N PHE A 130 -7.42 -17.42 6.34
CA PHE A 130 -6.39 -17.25 7.35
C PHE A 130 -6.93 -17.53 8.76
N ASN A 131 -8.14 -17.05 9.08
CA ASN A 131 -8.81 -17.31 10.36
C ASN A 131 -8.96 -18.80 10.64
N VAL A 132 -9.35 -19.61 9.65
CA VAL A 132 -9.48 -21.07 9.81
C VAL A 132 -8.15 -21.70 10.21
N ARG A 133 -7.04 -21.23 9.65
CA ARG A 133 -5.71 -21.82 9.88
C ARG A 133 -5.08 -21.37 11.19
N ILE A 134 -5.11 -20.08 11.51
CA ILE A 134 -4.56 -19.59 12.79
C ILE A 134 -5.35 -20.12 14.00
N LYS A 135 -6.66 -20.37 13.86
CA LYS A 135 -7.46 -21.00 14.92
C LYS A 135 -7.00 -22.43 15.23
N LYS A 136 -6.49 -23.18 14.23
CA LYS A 136 -5.97 -24.55 14.45
C LYS A 136 -4.75 -24.59 15.35
N ILE A 137 -3.94 -23.54 15.37
CA ILE A 137 -2.77 -23.39 16.26
C ILE A 137 -3.10 -22.66 17.57
N GLY A 138 -4.39 -22.45 17.85
CA GLY A 138 -4.88 -21.87 19.10
C GLY A 138 -4.85 -20.33 19.16
N VAL A 139 -4.62 -19.64 18.04
CA VAL A 139 -4.73 -18.17 17.98
C VAL A 139 -6.20 -17.77 18.14
N LYS A 140 -6.45 -16.76 18.98
CA LYS A 140 -7.79 -16.21 19.23
C LYS A 140 -7.89 -14.78 18.69
N ASN A 141 -8.96 -14.50 17.97
CA ASN A 141 -9.25 -13.14 17.53
C ASN A 141 -9.68 -12.27 18.73
N CYS A 142 -9.26 -11.02 18.73
CA CYS A 142 -9.57 -10.01 19.72
C CYS A 142 -9.71 -8.63 19.05
N SER A 143 -10.03 -7.61 19.82
CA SER A 143 -10.06 -6.22 19.36
C SER A 143 -9.55 -5.31 20.46
N PHE A 144 -8.46 -4.60 20.20
CA PHE A 144 -7.97 -3.53 21.06
C PHE A 144 -8.48 -2.15 20.56
N PRO A 145 -8.47 -1.10 21.41
CA PRO A 145 -8.91 0.26 21.02
C PRO A 145 -7.99 0.97 20.02
N LEU A 146 -8.55 1.69 19.06
CA LEU A 146 -7.80 2.45 18.03
C LEU A 146 -6.75 3.42 18.62
N PHE A 147 -7.10 4.06 19.74
CA PHE A 147 -6.34 5.13 20.33
C PHE A 147 -5.23 4.64 21.26
N VAL A 148 -4.08 5.31 21.19
CA VAL A 148 -2.91 5.06 22.04
C VAL A 148 -2.60 6.34 22.83
N SER A 149 -2.46 6.23 24.14
CA SER A 149 -2.05 7.38 24.96
C SER A 149 -0.61 7.79 24.63
N GLU A 150 -0.33 9.11 24.64
CA GLU A 150 1.03 9.63 24.46
C GLU A 150 2.06 8.96 25.39
N ASP A 151 1.72 8.82 26.68
CA ASP A 151 2.64 8.29 27.70
C ASP A 151 3.11 6.86 27.38
N VAL A 152 2.22 6.02 26.87
CA VAL A 152 2.54 4.62 26.54
C VAL A 152 3.32 4.53 25.23
N LEU A 153 2.93 5.33 24.23
CA LEU A 153 3.68 5.42 22.97
C LEU A 153 5.12 5.87 23.27
N GLN A 154 5.31 6.91 24.08
CA GLN A 154 6.64 7.41 24.44
C GLN A 154 7.55 6.42 25.21
N ARG A 155 7.04 5.30 25.74
CA ARG A 155 7.89 4.25 26.34
C ARG A 155 8.72 3.51 25.29
N GLU A 156 8.27 3.52 24.05
CA GLU A 156 8.92 2.85 22.93
C GLU A 156 9.77 3.84 22.09
N LYS A 157 10.21 4.95 22.69
CA LYS A 157 10.92 6.06 22.00
C LYS A 157 12.04 5.57 21.07
N ASP A 158 12.85 4.62 21.53
CA ASP A 158 13.99 4.08 20.77
C ASP A 158 13.56 3.28 19.52
N HIS A 159 12.34 2.74 19.47
CA HIS A 159 11.79 2.09 18.27
C HIS A 159 10.87 3.02 17.46
N ILE A 160 10.28 4.04 18.10
CA ILE A 160 9.40 5.03 17.47
C ILE A 160 10.17 6.08 16.68
N GLU A 161 11.47 6.30 16.88
CA GLU A 161 12.24 7.27 16.09
C GLU A 161 12.07 7.08 14.57
N GLY A 162 11.76 5.86 14.09
CA GLY A 162 11.43 5.56 12.70
C GLY A 162 10.01 5.94 12.27
N PHE A 163 9.03 5.96 13.17
CA PHE A 163 7.59 6.18 12.89
C PHE A 163 7.05 7.49 13.45
N ALA A 164 7.80 8.22 14.28
CA ALA A 164 7.33 9.40 15.01
C ALA A 164 6.70 10.46 14.09
N ALA A 165 7.25 10.62 12.89
CA ALA A 165 6.75 11.56 11.89
C ALA A 165 5.42 11.11 11.23
N GLU A 166 5.13 9.81 11.24
CA GLU A 166 3.96 9.20 10.58
C GLU A 166 2.77 9.03 11.55
N VAL A 167 2.93 9.34 12.85
CA VAL A 167 1.86 9.19 13.85
C VAL A 167 0.83 10.30 13.69
N ALA A 168 -0.43 9.91 13.45
CA ALA A 168 -1.56 10.84 13.50
C ALA A 168 -2.02 11.07 14.95
N TRP A 169 -2.22 12.34 15.31
CA TRP A 169 -2.61 12.76 16.66
C TRP A 169 -4.01 13.36 16.68
N VAL A 170 -4.83 12.92 17.64
CA VAL A 170 -6.08 13.58 18.00
C VAL A 170 -5.81 14.51 19.17
N THR A 171 -6.09 15.80 18.96
CA THR A 171 -5.81 16.88 19.92
C THR A 171 -7.07 17.62 20.37
N HIS A 172 -8.21 17.41 19.70
CA HIS A 172 -9.48 18.08 19.97
C HIS A 172 -10.65 17.08 19.93
N ALA A 173 -11.65 17.31 20.76
CA ALA A 173 -12.98 16.70 20.68
C ALA A 173 -14.00 17.79 20.35
N GLY A 174 -14.53 17.80 19.13
CA GLY A 174 -15.24 18.95 18.60
C GLY A 174 -14.33 20.18 18.57
N SER A 175 -14.73 21.26 19.24
CA SER A 175 -13.92 22.48 19.40
C SER A 175 -13.09 22.52 20.69
N THR A 176 -13.21 21.51 21.57
CA THR A 176 -12.54 21.50 22.88
C THR A 176 -11.19 20.78 22.79
N PRO A 177 -10.07 21.43 23.14
CA PRO A 177 -8.77 20.76 23.21
C PRO A 177 -8.77 19.65 24.28
N LEU A 178 -8.10 18.54 23.98
CA LEU A 178 -7.89 17.46 24.94
C LEU A 178 -6.77 17.83 25.91
N GLU A 179 -6.90 17.44 27.18
CA GLU A 179 -5.85 17.63 28.19
C GLU A 179 -4.54 16.91 27.80
N LYS A 180 -4.68 15.69 27.26
CA LYS A 180 -3.59 14.92 26.66
C LYS A 180 -3.96 14.53 25.25
N LYS A 181 -3.05 14.75 24.31
CA LYS A 181 -3.21 14.23 22.95
C LYS A 181 -3.13 12.71 22.95
N ILE A 182 -3.90 12.09 22.05
CA ILE A 182 -3.93 10.64 21.86
C ILE A 182 -3.54 10.34 20.42
N ALA A 183 -2.74 9.31 20.21
CA ALA A 183 -2.34 8.87 18.89
C ALA A 183 -3.36 7.89 18.30
N ILE A 184 -3.49 7.88 16.98
CA ILE A 184 -4.11 6.78 16.24
C ILE A 184 -3.03 5.72 16.03
N ARG A 185 -3.36 4.43 16.23
CA ARG A 185 -2.35 3.36 16.14
C ARG A 185 -1.64 3.36 14.77
N PRO A 186 -0.29 3.34 14.74
CA PRO A 186 0.49 2.93 13.58
C PRO A 186 0.78 1.41 13.57
N THR A 187 0.63 0.78 14.74
CA THR A 187 0.75 -0.65 15.07
C THR A 187 0.31 -0.83 16.55
N SER A 188 0.04 -2.04 17.02
CA SER A 188 -0.57 -2.27 18.35
C SER A 188 0.35 -2.78 19.45
N GLU A 189 1.68 -2.87 19.26
CA GLU A 189 2.61 -3.31 20.33
C GLU A 189 2.43 -2.51 21.62
N THR A 190 2.44 -1.18 21.53
CA THR A 190 2.23 -0.26 22.67
C THR A 190 0.79 -0.30 23.21
N VAL A 191 -0.18 -0.71 22.39
CA VAL A 191 -1.58 -0.85 22.82
C VAL A 191 -1.80 -2.14 23.60
N MET A 192 -1.15 -3.23 23.19
CA MET A 192 -1.41 -4.58 23.68
C MET A 192 -0.50 -4.98 24.85
N TYR A 193 0.79 -4.68 24.78
CA TYR A 193 1.77 -5.23 25.72
C TYR A 193 1.65 -4.79 27.18
N PRO A 194 1.16 -3.59 27.53
CA PRO A 194 0.79 -3.27 28.90
C PRO A 194 -0.25 -4.25 29.49
N TYR A 195 -1.17 -4.74 28.66
CA TYR A 195 -2.20 -5.68 29.07
C TYR A 195 -1.69 -7.13 29.06
N TYR A 196 -0.73 -7.47 28.21
CA TYR A 196 -0.04 -8.76 28.29
C TYR A 196 0.66 -8.92 29.64
N ALA A 197 1.35 -7.88 30.11
CA ALA A 197 1.94 -7.86 31.46
C ALA A 197 0.89 -7.99 32.59
N LYS A 198 -0.35 -7.58 32.33
CA LYS A 198 -1.46 -7.73 33.28
C LYS A 198 -2.09 -9.13 33.26
N TRP A 199 -2.17 -9.75 32.09
CA TRP A 199 -2.84 -11.04 31.90
C TRP A 199 -1.94 -12.24 32.15
N ILE A 200 -0.66 -12.14 31.77
CA ILE A 200 0.33 -13.18 31.98
C ILE A 200 0.86 -13.04 33.40
N ARG A 201 0.53 -14.00 34.28
CA ARG A 201 0.95 -14.06 35.69
C ARG A 201 1.80 -15.28 36.01
N SER A 202 1.60 -16.37 35.28
CA SER A 202 2.31 -17.63 35.44
C SER A 202 2.71 -18.21 34.09
N HIS A 203 3.68 -19.14 34.08
CA HIS A 203 4.03 -19.91 32.89
C HIS A 203 2.82 -20.70 32.31
N ARG A 204 1.78 -20.94 33.12
CA ARG A 204 0.54 -21.61 32.70
C ARG A 204 -0.36 -20.76 31.82
N ASP A 205 -0.16 -19.44 31.80
CA ASP A 205 -0.89 -18.51 30.92
C ASP A 205 -0.28 -18.47 29.51
N LEU A 206 0.85 -19.18 29.31
CA LEU A 206 1.57 -19.27 28.05
C LEU A 206 1.30 -20.61 27.35
N PRO A 207 1.29 -20.64 26.01
CA PRO A 207 1.44 -19.48 25.12
C PRO A 207 0.16 -18.64 25.03
N LEU A 208 0.30 -17.32 25.08
CA LEU A 208 -0.79 -16.39 24.75
C LEU A 208 -0.71 -16.08 23.26
N ARG A 209 -1.80 -16.31 22.52
CA ARG A 209 -1.86 -16.10 21.07
C ARG A 209 -3.07 -15.28 20.66
N LEU A 210 -2.86 -14.01 20.29
CA LEU A 210 -3.94 -13.12 19.88
C LEU A 210 -3.75 -12.63 18.44
N ASN A 211 -4.85 -12.42 17.75
CA ASN A 211 -4.91 -11.78 16.43
C ASN A 211 -6.02 -10.72 16.44
N GLN A 212 -5.89 -9.67 15.64
CA GLN A 212 -6.98 -8.74 15.39
C GLN A 212 -6.97 -8.31 13.92
N TRP A 213 -8.16 -8.07 13.37
CA TRP A 213 -8.36 -7.47 12.06
C TRP A 213 -8.82 -6.02 12.28
N ASN A 214 -8.08 -5.06 11.73
CA ASN A 214 -8.33 -3.64 11.99
C ASN A 214 -7.78 -2.75 10.88
N SER A 215 -8.15 -1.46 10.93
CA SER A 215 -7.45 -0.42 10.19
C SER A 215 -6.25 0.10 10.98
N VAL A 216 -5.27 0.62 10.26
CA VAL A 216 -4.07 1.28 10.77
C VAL A 216 -3.85 2.57 10.02
N VAL A 217 -3.41 3.60 10.73
CA VAL A 217 -3.07 4.90 10.14
C VAL A 217 -1.57 5.14 10.24
N ARG A 218 -0.93 5.35 9.09
CA ARG A 218 0.45 5.82 8.96
C ARG A 218 0.46 6.99 8.01
N TRP A 219 0.76 8.18 8.51
CA TRP A 219 0.73 9.42 7.74
C TRP A 219 1.97 9.59 6.85
N GLU A 220 2.14 8.64 5.95
CA GLU A 220 3.24 8.58 4.98
C GLU A 220 3.25 9.84 4.10
N PHE A 221 4.42 10.50 4.05
CA PHE A 221 4.63 11.74 3.28
C PHE A 221 4.96 11.47 1.81
N LYS A 222 5.29 10.22 1.46
CA LYS A 222 5.51 9.82 0.08
C LYS A 222 4.21 9.71 -0.69
N HIS A 223 4.31 9.75 -2.01
CA HIS A 223 3.16 9.61 -2.90
C HIS A 223 2.38 8.33 -2.58
N PRO A 224 1.09 8.43 -2.21
CA PRO A 224 0.28 7.27 -1.92
C PRO A 224 -0.01 6.51 -3.22
N GLN A 225 -0.08 5.19 -3.13
CA GLN A 225 -0.54 4.35 -4.23
C GLN A 225 -1.58 3.37 -3.69
N PRO A 226 -2.74 3.22 -4.37
CA PRO A 226 -3.81 2.37 -3.90
C PRO A 226 -3.33 0.94 -3.59
N PHE A 227 -3.82 0.38 -2.48
CA PHE A 227 -3.41 -0.88 -1.84
C PHE A 227 -1.97 -0.95 -1.33
N LEU A 228 -0.99 -0.44 -2.08
CA LEU A 228 0.41 -0.70 -1.79
C LEU A 228 0.97 0.20 -0.69
N ARG A 229 0.56 1.47 -0.71
CA ARG A 229 1.00 2.53 0.18
C ARG A 229 -0.14 3.53 0.35
N THR A 230 -0.99 3.26 1.31
CA THR A 230 -2.11 4.12 1.70
C THR A 230 -1.88 4.64 3.11
N ARG A 231 -2.50 5.77 3.45
CA ARG A 231 -2.40 6.34 4.81
C ARG A 231 -3.25 5.59 5.81
N GLU A 232 -4.42 5.13 5.37
CA GLU A 232 -5.22 4.14 6.08
C GLU A 232 -5.21 2.84 5.28
N PHE A 233 -4.91 1.72 5.93
CA PHE A 233 -5.03 0.39 5.33
C PHE A 233 -5.64 -0.59 6.32
N LEU A 234 -6.30 -1.61 5.77
CA LEU A 234 -6.74 -2.76 6.53
C LEU A 234 -5.62 -3.78 6.61
N TRP A 235 -5.50 -4.40 7.78
CA TRP A 235 -4.59 -5.51 7.97
C TRP A 235 -5.11 -6.46 9.05
N GLN A 236 -4.42 -7.57 9.20
CA GLN A 236 -4.34 -8.19 10.51
C GLN A 236 -2.99 -7.88 11.16
N GLU A 237 -3.00 -7.96 12.47
CA GLU A 237 -1.80 -8.11 13.29
C GLU A 237 -2.02 -9.21 14.35
N GLY A 238 -1.09 -10.16 14.39
CA GLY A 238 -0.99 -11.16 15.43
C GLY A 238 0.14 -10.87 16.39
N HIS A 239 -0.10 -11.10 17.67
CA HIS A 239 0.86 -10.91 18.75
C HIS A 239 0.79 -12.12 19.67
N THR A 240 1.96 -12.67 19.98
CA THR A 240 2.04 -13.88 20.80
C THR A 240 3.14 -13.78 21.84
N ALA A 241 2.99 -14.53 22.92
CA ALA A 241 3.97 -14.64 23.99
C ALA A 241 4.15 -16.12 24.36
N HIS A 242 5.41 -16.54 24.48
CA HIS A 242 5.86 -17.92 24.66
C HIS A 242 6.83 -18.01 25.83
N LEU A 243 6.92 -19.20 26.43
CA LEU A 243 7.86 -19.46 27.51
C LEU A 243 9.30 -19.62 27.00
N THR A 244 9.49 -20.20 25.81
CA THR A 244 10.80 -20.54 25.25
C THR A 244 11.04 -19.87 23.90
N GLU A 245 12.31 -19.72 23.53
CA GLU A 245 12.68 -19.17 22.23
C GLU A 245 12.21 -20.11 21.11
N GLU A 246 12.40 -21.42 21.29
CA GLU A 246 12.11 -22.44 20.28
C GLU A 246 10.63 -22.40 19.85
N GLY A 247 9.70 -22.38 20.81
CA GLY A 247 8.27 -22.29 20.51
C GLY A 247 7.89 -20.98 19.82
N SER A 248 8.59 -19.88 20.16
CA SER A 248 8.44 -18.60 19.47
C SER A 248 8.91 -18.70 18.01
N ARG A 249 10.07 -19.33 17.75
CA ARG A 249 10.65 -19.47 16.40
C ARG A 249 9.82 -20.38 15.49
N GLU A 250 9.31 -21.49 16.02
CA GLU A 250 8.42 -22.40 15.28
C GLU A 250 7.19 -21.66 14.75
N GLU A 251 6.56 -20.84 15.60
CA GLU A 251 5.39 -20.07 15.19
C GLU A 251 5.71 -18.98 14.17
N VAL A 252 6.87 -18.31 14.26
CA VAL A 252 7.29 -17.32 13.25
C VAL A 252 7.32 -17.93 11.85
N LEU A 253 7.90 -19.14 11.72
CA LEU A 253 7.99 -19.85 10.45
C LEU A 253 6.63 -20.41 10.02
N HIS A 254 5.84 -20.94 10.95
CA HIS A 254 4.49 -21.41 10.65
C HIS A 254 3.63 -20.30 10.04
N ILE A 255 3.63 -19.10 10.64
CA ILE A 255 2.87 -17.96 10.12
C ILE A 255 3.43 -17.49 8.78
N LEU A 256 4.75 -17.52 8.60
CA LEU A 256 5.36 -17.18 7.31
C LEU A 256 4.90 -18.13 6.19
N ASP A 257 4.80 -19.43 6.47
CA ASP A 257 4.27 -20.42 5.53
C ASP A 257 2.80 -20.15 5.20
N LEU A 258 1.99 -19.76 6.19
CA LEU A 258 0.60 -19.36 5.93
C LEU A 258 0.51 -18.13 5.03
N TYR A 259 1.41 -17.14 5.17
CA TYR A 259 1.47 -16.00 4.26
C TYR A 259 1.91 -16.40 2.86
N ALA A 260 2.88 -17.29 2.73
CA ALA A 260 3.28 -17.82 1.43
C ALA A 260 2.10 -18.52 0.75
N GLN A 261 1.37 -19.37 1.48
CA GLN A 261 0.18 -20.05 0.98
C GLN A 261 -0.95 -19.09 0.58
N ILE A 262 -1.16 -17.96 1.28
CA ILE A 262 -2.13 -16.94 0.83
C ILE A 262 -1.73 -16.43 -0.55
N TYR A 263 -0.46 -16.07 -0.74
CA TYR A 263 0.01 -15.59 -2.04
C TYR A 263 -0.07 -16.68 -3.11
N GLU A 264 0.46 -17.87 -2.85
CA GLU A 264 0.61 -18.93 -3.85
C GLU A 264 -0.72 -19.65 -4.12
N GLU A 265 -1.43 -20.07 -3.07
CA GLU A 265 -2.66 -20.85 -3.20
C GLU A 265 -3.88 -20.00 -3.51
N LEU A 266 -4.08 -18.85 -2.85
CA LEU A 266 -5.27 -18.02 -3.10
C LEU A 266 -5.04 -17.05 -4.25
N LEU A 267 -3.93 -16.31 -4.21
CA LEU A 267 -3.70 -15.19 -5.13
C LEU A 267 -2.95 -15.60 -6.41
N ALA A 268 -2.52 -16.87 -6.53
CA ALA A 268 -1.70 -17.34 -7.64
C ALA A 268 -0.41 -16.51 -7.85
N VAL A 269 0.16 -15.98 -6.77
CA VAL A 269 1.36 -15.14 -6.77
C VAL A 269 2.52 -15.90 -6.14
N PRO A 270 3.63 -16.14 -6.87
CA PRO A 270 4.83 -16.75 -6.31
C PRO A 270 5.56 -15.79 -5.36
N VAL A 271 6.09 -16.31 -4.26
CA VAL A 271 6.91 -15.54 -3.32
C VAL A 271 8.19 -16.27 -2.93
N VAL A 272 9.18 -15.53 -2.45
CA VAL A 272 10.38 -16.09 -1.82
C VAL A 272 10.31 -15.84 -0.32
N LYS A 273 10.37 -16.94 0.46
CA LYS A 273 10.53 -16.88 1.91
C LYS A 273 11.99 -16.59 2.28
N GLY A 274 12.20 -15.66 3.20
CA GLY A 274 13.53 -15.38 3.70
C GLY A 274 13.55 -14.52 4.95
N GLN A 275 14.76 -14.21 5.41
CA GLN A 275 15.00 -13.33 6.56
C GLN A 275 15.45 -11.94 6.08
N LYS A 276 14.94 -10.87 6.69
CA LYS A 276 15.49 -9.52 6.48
C LYS A 276 16.90 -9.44 7.04
N THR A 277 17.75 -8.63 6.40
CA THR A 277 19.06 -8.28 6.94
C THR A 277 18.91 -7.36 8.15
N GLU A 278 19.97 -7.18 8.93
CA GLU A 278 19.94 -6.35 10.15
C GLU A 278 19.43 -4.93 9.90
N LYS A 279 19.73 -4.37 8.73
CA LYS A 279 19.31 -3.02 8.36
C LYS A 279 17.82 -2.90 8.06
N GLU A 280 17.25 -3.92 7.43
CA GLU A 280 15.87 -3.93 6.93
C GLU A 280 14.92 -4.72 7.83
N LYS A 281 15.40 -5.30 8.95
CA LYS A 281 14.55 -5.93 9.97
C LYS A 281 13.76 -4.88 10.75
N PHE A 282 12.71 -5.33 11.42
CA PHE A 282 11.97 -4.47 12.35
C PHE A 282 12.86 -4.04 13.52
N ALA A 283 12.93 -2.74 13.81
CA ALA A 283 13.86 -2.19 14.81
C ALA A 283 13.66 -2.75 16.22
N GLY A 284 12.42 -3.12 16.60
CA GLY A 284 12.13 -3.78 17.87
C GLY A 284 12.31 -5.30 17.87
N GLY A 285 12.60 -5.90 16.71
CA GLY A 285 12.70 -7.34 16.53
C GLY A 285 14.10 -7.91 16.74
N LEU A 286 14.21 -9.13 17.27
CA LEU A 286 15.44 -9.92 17.25
C LEU A 286 15.82 -10.26 15.79
N TYR A 287 14.85 -10.77 15.03
CA TYR A 287 14.95 -11.01 13.60
C TYR A 287 13.59 -10.81 12.92
N THR A 288 13.57 -10.77 11.59
CA THR A 288 12.34 -10.58 10.81
C THR A 288 12.35 -11.51 9.62
N THR A 289 11.30 -12.31 9.46
CA THR A 289 11.07 -13.12 8.26
C THR A 289 10.03 -12.45 7.37
N THR A 290 10.11 -12.73 6.09
CA THR A 290 9.34 -12.02 5.06
C THR A 290 9.04 -12.93 3.86
N VAL A 291 7.92 -12.65 3.20
CA VAL A 291 7.64 -13.16 1.85
C VAL A 291 7.88 -12.04 0.85
N GLU A 292 8.82 -12.23 -0.07
CA GLU A 292 9.14 -11.26 -1.12
C GLU A 292 8.49 -11.68 -2.44
N GLY A 293 7.74 -10.78 -3.06
CA GLY A 293 7.24 -10.90 -4.42
C GLY A 293 8.02 -10.03 -5.41
N TYR A 294 7.65 -10.12 -6.68
CA TYR A 294 8.27 -9.39 -7.78
C TYR A 294 7.22 -8.89 -8.75
N ILE A 295 7.38 -7.65 -9.23
CA ILE A 295 6.49 -7.00 -10.19
C ILE A 295 7.20 -6.91 -11.55
N PRO A 296 6.89 -7.80 -12.52
CA PRO A 296 7.62 -7.90 -13.79
C PRO A 296 7.67 -6.60 -14.60
N ALA A 297 6.53 -5.92 -14.72
CA ALA A 297 6.42 -4.69 -15.52
C ALA A 297 7.39 -3.59 -15.06
N THR A 298 7.70 -3.55 -13.75
CA THR A 298 8.59 -2.52 -13.18
C THR A 298 9.98 -3.04 -12.79
N GLY A 299 10.17 -4.36 -12.75
CA GLY A 299 11.41 -4.97 -12.29
C GLY A 299 11.67 -4.80 -10.79
N ARG A 300 10.62 -4.68 -9.98
CA ARG A 300 10.74 -4.29 -8.57
C ARG A 300 10.31 -5.38 -7.61
N GLY A 301 11.10 -5.55 -6.54
CA GLY A 301 10.76 -6.39 -5.40
C GLY A 301 9.71 -5.73 -4.51
N ILE A 302 8.81 -6.53 -3.94
CA ILE A 302 7.77 -6.07 -3.03
C ILE A 302 7.63 -7.01 -1.83
N GLN A 303 7.66 -6.43 -0.62
CA GLN A 303 7.38 -7.16 0.61
C GLN A 303 5.88 -7.44 0.71
N GLY A 304 5.51 -8.71 0.76
CA GLY A 304 4.12 -9.17 0.80
C GLY A 304 3.55 -9.35 2.21
N GLY A 305 4.37 -9.77 3.17
CA GLY A 305 3.95 -10.02 4.55
C GLY A 305 5.14 -10.26 5.46
N THR A 306 4.95 -10.13 6.77
CA THR A 306 6.08 -10.13 7.71
C THR A 306 5.76 -10.89 8.99
N SER A 307 6.70 -11.70 9.45
CA SER A 307 6.62 -12.42 10.72
C SER A 307 7.89 -12.17 11.53
N HIS A 308 7.76 -11.54 12.69
CA HIS A 308 8.85 -11.04 13.50
C HIS A 308 9.05 -11.93 14.72
N GLY A 309 10.29 -12.38 14.94
CA GLY A 309 10.72 -12.83 16.26
C GLY A 309 11.13 -11.61 17.06
N LEU A 310 10.32 -11.18 18.01
CA LEU A 310 10.60 -10.00 18.82
C LEU A 310 11.63 -10.27 19.94
N GLY A 311 11.91 -11.55 20.19
CA GLY A 311 12.77 -11.97 21.30
C GLY A 311 12.15 -11.55 22.63
N GLN A 312 12.98 -11.01 23.51
CA GLN A 312 12.57 -10.48 24.80
C GLN A 312 12.55 -8.94 24.86
N ASN A 313 12.77 -8.24 23.75
CA ASN A 313 12.92 -6.77 23.74
C ASN A 313 11.70 -6.07 24.37
N PHE A 314 10.51 -6.38 23.87
CA PHE A 314 9.25 -5.81 24.37
C PHE A 314 8.89 -6.33 25.76
N SER A 315 9.15 -7.61 26.06
CA SER A 315 8.85 -8.17 27.37
C SER A 315 9.68 -7.51 28.49
N LYS A 316 10.92 -7.11 28.20
CA LYS A 316 11.76 -6.32 29.11
C LYS A 316 11.23 -4.90 29.27
N MET A 317 10.85 -4.26 28.16
CA MET A 317 10.31 -2.90 28.16
C MET A 317 8.98 -2.78 28.92
N PHE A 318 8.08 -3.74 28.76
CA PHE A 318 6.74 -3.73 29.35
C PHE A 318 6.61 -4.57 30.63
N GLY A 319 7.70 -5.21 31.08
CA GLY A 319 7.71 -6.02 32.30
C GLY A 319 6.86 -7.29 32.22
N ILE A 320 6.78 -7.92 31.04
CA ILE A 320 6.04 -9.17 30.84
C ILE A 320 6.92 -10.32 31.31
N THR A 321 6.62 -10.86 32.49
CA THR A 321 7.43 -11.88 33.14
C THR A 321 6.58 -12.99 33.75
N VAL A 322 7.17 -14.17 33.93
CA VAL A 322 6.58 -15.33 34.59
C VAL A 322 7.55 -15.96 35.57
N GLU A 323 7.03 -16.68 36.57
CA GLU A 323 7.86 -17.54 37.44
C GLU A 323 8.52 -18.66 36.62
N ASP A 324 9.78 -18.96 36.95
CA ASP A 324 10.53 -20.05 36.32
C ASP A 324 9.96 -21.42 36.75
N PRO A 325 9.39 -22.23 35.84
CA PRO A 325 8.80 -23.53 36.18
C PRO A 325 9.82 -24.57 36.66
N SER A 326 11.13 -24.32 36.50
CA SER A 326 12.19 -25.21 37.01
C SER A 326 12.42 -25.06 38.52
N VAL A 327 11.92 -23.99 39.13
CA VAL A 327 12.06 -23.72 40.56
C VAL A 327 11.28 -24.76 41.36
N LYS A 328 11.95 -25.37 42.36
CA LYS A 328 11.35 -26.33 43.30
C LYS A 328 11.57 -25.87 44.73
N GLY A 329 10.53 -25.95 45.57
CA GLY A 329 10.61 -25.55 46.99
C GLY A 329 10.78 -24.04 47.16
N ASP A 330 11.57 -23.63 48.15
CA ASP A 330 11.79 -22.21 48.50
C ASP A 330 12.92 -21.52 47.71
N GLU A 331 13.37 -22.11 46.60
CA GLU A 331 14.44 -21.54 45.77
C GLU A 331 13.94 -20.23 45.10
N LYS A 332 14.64 -19.12 45.31
CA LYS A 332 14.31 -17.84 44.68
C LYS A 332 15.11 -17.65 43.40
N LYS A 333 14.48 -17.86 42.24
CA LYS A 333 15.03 -17.45 40.93
C LYS A 333 14.38 -16.16 40.43
N PRO A 334 15.10 -15.36 39.61
CA PRO A 334 14.50 -14.21 38.95
C PRO A 334 13.38 -14.67 38.01
N HIS A 335 12.36 -13.82 37.84
CA HIS A 335 11.32 -14.10 36.85
C HIS A 335 11.90 -14.15 35.44
N LEU A 336 11.31 -15.00 34.61
CA LEU A 336 11.68 -15.12 33.20
C LEU A 336 10.90 -14.12 32.36
N HIS A 337 11.59 -13.45 31.46
CA HIS A 337 10.96 -12.66 30.40
C HIS A 337 10.42 -13.57 29.30
N VAL A 338 9.19 -13.30 28.85
CA VAL A 338 8.56 -14.09 27.79
C VAL A 338 9.16 -13.80 26.42
N TRP A 339 9.14 -14.78 25.53
CA TRP A 339 9.52 -14.63 24.13
C TRP A 339 8.31 -14.21 23.32
N GLN A 340 8.44 -13.18 22.48
CA GLN A 340 7.31 -12.63 21.74
C GLN A 340 7.49 -12.72 20.24
N ASN A 341 6.37 -12.84 19.53
CA ASN A 341 6.28 -12.62 18.10
C ASN A 341 5.26 -11.51 17.79
N SER A 342 5.46 -10.84 16.67
CA SER A 342 4.38 -10.12 15.99
C SER A 342 4.41 -10.46 14.50
N TRP A 343 3.26 -10.46 13.85
CA TRP A 343 3.18 -10.79 12.42
C TRP A 343 2.00 -10.05 11.80
N GLY A 344 2.15 -9.62 10.54
CA GLY A 344 1.14 -8.81 9.87
C GLY A 344 1.07 -9.01 8.36
N LEU A 345 -0.15 -8.91 7.85
CA LEU A 345 -0.51 -8.98 6.43
C LEU A 345 -1.60 -7.94 6.15
N SER A 346 -1.42 -7.12 5.11
CA SER A 346 -2.36 -6.03 4.78
C SER A 346 -2.99 -6.19 3.40
N THR A 347 -3.92 -5.28 3.07
CA THR A 347 -4.54 -5.17 1.75
C THR A 347 -3.55 -4.87 0.61
N ARG A 348 -2.26 -4.70 0.89
CA ARG A 348 -1.19 -4.72 -0.12
C ARG A 348 -1.24 -5.98 -0.99
N THR A 349 -1.69 -7.11 -0.43
CA THR A 349 -1.90 -8.37 -1.15
C THR A 349 -2.71 -8.18 -2.42
N LEU A 350 -3.80 -7.40 -2.37
CA LEU A 350 -4.67 -7.11 -3.53
C LEU A 350 -3.91 -6.35 -4.61
N GLY A 351 -3.16 -5.31 -4.23
CA GLY A 351 -2.36 -4.54 -5.18
C GLY A 351 -1.29 -5.37 -5.85
N VAL A 352 -0.61 -6.26 -5.11
CA VAL A 352 0.38 -7.20 -5.66
C VAL A 352 -0.26 -8.13 -6.69
N MET A 353 -1.40 -8.73 -6.36
CA MET A 353 -2.16 -9.61 -7.27
C MET A 353 -2.54 -8.87 -8.56
N VAL A 354 -3.10 -7.66 -8.45
CA VAL A 354 -3.48 -6.84 -9.61
C VAL A 354 -2.29 -6.54 -10.51
N MET A 355 -1.17 -6.10 -9.93
CA MET A 355 0.04 -5.75 -10.70
C MET A 355 0.66 -6.95 -11.43
N ILE A 356 0.55 -8.16 -10.87
CA ILE A 356 1.10 -9.37 -11.48
C ILE A 356 0.18 -9.86 -12.60
N HIS A 357 -1.11 -10.06 -12.31
CA HIS A 357 -2.01 -10.79 -13.21
C HIS A 357 -2.70 -9.93 -14.26
N SER A 358 -3.04 -8.67 -13.94
CA SER A 358 -3.86 -7.84 -14.83
C SER A 358 -3.11 -7.45 -16.11
N ASP A 359 -3.85 -7.17 -17.18
CA ASP A 359 -3.31 -6.88 -18.51
C ASP A 359 -3.90 -5.58 -19.10
N ASN A 360 -3.69 -5.35 -20.40
CA ASN A 360 -4.20 -4.16 -21.10
C ASN A 360 -5.71 -4.22 -21.40
N ASN A 361 -6.39 -5.32 -21.10
CA ASN A 361 -7.84 -5.43 -21.20
C ASN A 361 -8.54 -5.19 -19.85
N GLY A 362 -7.79 -5.11 -18.75
CA GLY A 362 -8.32 -4.82 -17.41
C GLY A 362 -7.84 -5.80 -16.35
N LEU A 363 -8.65 -5.99 -15.31
CA LEU A 363 -8.36 -6.91 -14.21
C LEU A 363 -8.31 -8.36 -14.70
N VAL A 364 -7.49 -9.17 -14.03
CA VAL A 364 -7.48 -10.63 -14.16
C VAL A 364 -7.43 -11.19 -12.74
N LEU A 365 -8.53 -11.77 -12.27
CA LEU A 365 -8.65 -12.26 -10.90
C LEU A 365 -8.40 -13.78 -10.83
N PRO A 366 -7.62 -14.27 -9.85
CA PRO A 366 -7.55 -15.69 -9.55
C PRO A 366 -8.92 -16.23 -9.13
N PRO A 367 -9.39 -17.37 -9.69
CA PRO A 367 -10.70 -17.93 -9.38
C PRO A 367 -11.02 -18.10 -7.91
N ARG A 368 -10.02 -18.41 -7.08
CA ARG A 368 -10.25 -18.66 -5.64
C ARG A 368 -10.70 -17.42 -4.87
N VAL A 369 -10.32 -16.22 -5.32
CA VAL A 369 -10.66 -14.95 -4.65
C VAL A 369 -11.63 -14.05 -5.43
N ALA A 370 -11.97 -14.40 -6.67
CA ALA A 370 -12.91 -13.62 -7.46
C ALA A 370 -14.33 -13.66 -6.86
N GLU A 371 -14.95 -12.50 -6.61
CA GLU A 371 -16.35 -12.38 -6.13
C GLU A 371 -17.30 -13.17 -7.03
N THR A 372 -17.20 -12.94 -8.35
CA THR A 372 -17.85 -13.74 -9.39
C THR A 372 -16.80 -14.54 -10.14
N GLN A 373 -16.89 -15.87 -10.05
CA GLN A 373 -16.00 -16.79 -10.78
C GLN A 373 -16.46 -17.01 -12.21
N THR A 374 -17.78 -17.07 -12.42
CA THR A 374 -18.37 -17.35 -13.73
C THR A 374 -19.55 -16.43 -14.02
N VAL A 375 -19.57 -15.82 -15.19
CA VAL A 375 -20.73 -15.07 -15.69
C VAL A 375 -21.34 -15.75 -16.91
N VAL A 376 -22.64 -16.01 -16.86
CA VAL A 376 -23.41 -16.55 -17.97
C VAL A 376 -24.09 -15.42 -18.73
N ILE A 377 -23.77 -15.28 -20.03
CA ILE A 377 -24.26 -14.20 -20.87
C ILE A 377 -25.07 -14.81 -22.02
N PRO A 378 -26.37 -14.49 -22.11
CA PRO A 378 -27.18 -14.94 -23.22
C PRO A 378 -26.76 -14.24 -24.51
N VAL A 379 -26.58 -15.01 -25.58
CA VAL A 379 -26.15 -14.54 -26.90
C VAL A 379 -27.17 -14.90 -27.99
N GLY A 380 -27.07 -14.27 -29.16
CA GLY A 380 -27.97 -14.57 -30.28
C GLY A 380 -29.40 -14.07 -30.11
N ILE A 381 -29.68 -13.24 -29.08
CA ILE A 381 -30.97 -12.57 -28.92
C ILE A 381 -31.08 -11.48 -30.00
N THR A 382 -32.03 -11.65 -30.92
CA THR A 382 -32.31 -10.68 -31.97
C THR A 382 -33.75 -10.22 -31.87
N ALA A 383 -34.09 -9.09 -32.50
CA ALA A 383 -35.47 -8.62 -32.60
C ALA A 383 -36.42 -9.59 -33.33
N LYS A 384 -35.88 -10.65 -33.94
CA LYS A 384 -36.64 -11.72 -34.62
C LYS A 384 -36.95 -12.90 -33.70
N LEU A 385 -36.34 -12.96 -32.52
CA LEU A 385 -36.62 -14.00 -31.54
C LEU A 385 -37.99 -13.74 -30.91
N SER A 386 -38.85 -14.75 -30.83
CA SER A 386 -40.15 -14.59 -30.17
C SER A 386 -39.97 -14.32 -28.68
N GLU A 387 -40.95 -13.65 -28.06
CA GLU A 387 -40.95 -13.42 -26.61
C GLU A 387 -40.94 -14.73 -25.81
N GLU A 388 -41.59 -15.78 -26.33
CA GLU A 388 -41.62 -17.11 -25.74
C GLU A 388 -40.25 -17.79 -25.80
N ASP A 389 -39.59 -17.76 -26.96
CA ASP A 389 -38.24 -18.31 -27.12
C ASP A 389 -37.21 -17.57 -26.25
N ARG A 390 -37.39 -16.25 -26.10
CA ARG A 390 -36.55 -15.42 -25.23
C ARG A 390 -36.73 -15.80 -23.76
N ALA A 391 -37.98 -15.95 -23.31
CA ALA A 391 -38.28 -16.39 -21.95
C ALA A 391 -37.72 -17.80 -21.68
N LYS A 392 -37.84 -18.70 -22.65
CA LYS A 392 -37.26 -20.06 -22.57
C LYS A 392 -35.74 -20.03 -22.44
N LEU A 393 -35.04 -19.25 -23.27
CA LEU A 393 -33.59 -19.10 -23.19
C LEU A 393 -33.15 -18.56 -21.83
N TYR A 394 -33.86 -17.57 -21.27
CA TYR A 394 -33.54 -17.03 -19.94
C TYR A 394 -33.77 -18.05 -18.83
N ALA A 395 -34.83 -18.87 -18.92
CA ALA A 395 -35.05 -19.95 -17.98
C ALA A 395 -33.94 -21.02 -18.06
N GLU A 396 -33.40 -21.31 -19.24
CA GLU A 396 -32.25 -22.20 -19.41
C GLU A 396 -30.97 -21.59 -18.82
N VAL A 397 -30.73 -20.30 -19.04
CA VAL A 397 -29.61 -19.57 -18.41
C VAL A 397 -29.68 -19.63 -16.89
N ASP A 398 -30.86 -19.44 -16.31
CA ASP A 398 -31.04 -19.52 -14.85
C ASP A 398 -30.73 -20.94 -14.34
N LYS A 399 -31.16 -21.99 -15.05
CA LYS A 399 -30.79 -23.37 -14.71
C LYS A 399 -29.28 -23.64 -14.79
N LEU A 400 -28.57 -23.03 -15.75
CA LEU A 400 -27.12 -23.14 -15.83
C LEU A 400 -26.45 -22.50 -14.61
N VAL A 401 -26.92 -21.33 -14.18
CA VAL A 401 -26.42 -20.65 -12.97
C VAL A 401 -26.70 -21.48 -11.72
N ASP A 402 -27.91 -22.04 -11.59
CA ASP A 402 -28.27 -22.91 -10.46
C ASP A 402 -27.36 -24.14 -10.42
N THR A 403 -27.15 -24.81 -11.55
CA THR A 403 -26.26 -25.99 -11.67
C THR A 403 -24.83 -25.67 -11.24
N LEU A 404 -24.32 -24.49 -11.60
CA LEU A 404 -22.98 -24.04 -11.21
C LEU A 404 -22.90 -23.69 -9.72
N THR A 405 -23.94 -23.02 -9.20
CA THR A 405 -24.02 -22.62 -7.79
C THR A 405 -24.11 -23.84 -6.88
N ASP A 406 -24.90 -24.84 -7.26
CA ASP A 406 -25.01 -26.14 -6.57
C ASP A 406 -23.68 -26.91 -6.56
N ALA A 407 -22.84 -26.69 -7.58
CA ALA A 407 -21.48 -27.22 -7.66
C ALA A 407 -20.44 -26.39 -6.86
N GLY A 408 -20.87 -25.34 -6.15
CA GLY A 408 -20.01 -24.47 -5.35
C GLY A 408 -19.30 -23.36 -6.13
N VAL A 409 -19.69 -23.11 -7.39
CA VAL A 409 -19.15 -22.01 -8.20
C VAL A 409 -19.92 -20.72 -7.91
N ARG A 410 -19.21 -19.62 -7.66
CA ARG A 410 -19.81 -18.28 -7.56
C ARG A 410 -20.19 -17.78 -8.95
N ALA A 411 -21.38 -18.17 -9.40
CA ALA A 411 -21.90 -17.87 -10.73
C ALA A 411 -23.01 -16.82 -10.72
N THR A 412 -23.09 -16.03 -11.79
CA THR A 412 -24.18 -15.07 -12.02
C THR A 412 -24.54 -15.02 -13.51
N SER A 413 -25.67 -14.39 -13.85
CA SER A 413 -26.05 -14.15 -15.24
C SER A 413 -26.26 -12.66 -15.54
N ASP A 414 -25.88 -12.25 -16.76
CA ASP A 414 -26.09 -10.88 -17.22
C ASP A 414 -27.16 -10.80 -18.31
N LYS A 415 -28.40 -10.70 -17.87
CA LYS A 415 -29.60 -10.60 -18.71
C LYS A 415 -30.02 -9.15 -19.01
N ARG A 416 -29.21 -8.14 -18.66
CA ARG A 416 -29.58 -6.72 -18.86
C ARG A 416 -29.89 -6.44 -20.33
N GLU A 417 -31.03 -5.82 -20.59
CA GLU A 417 -31.41 -5.35 -21.92
C GLU A 417 -30.75 -4.01 -22.24
N GLY A 418 -30.74 -3.60 -23.51
CA GLY A 418 -30.14 -2.34 -23.96
C GLY A 418 -28.62 -2.37 -24.18
N TYR A 419 -27.95 -3.44 -23.76
CA TYR A 419 -26.52 -3.67 -24.01
C TYR A 419 -26.29 -4.86 -24.94
N SER A 420 -25.42 -4.69 -25.93
CA SER A 420 -25.04 -5.79 -26.82
C SER A 420 -24.19 -6.84 -26.08
N PRO A 421 -24.17 -8.12 -26.52
CA PRO A 421 -23.31 -9.13 -25.92
C PRO A 421 -21.84 -8.70 -25.86
N GLY A 422 -21.32 -8.10 -26.95
CA GLY A 422 -19.95 -7.59 -26.97
C GLY A 422 -19.67 -6.49 -25.95
N TRP A 423 -20.65 -5.64 -25.64
CA TRP A 423 -20.51 -4.65 -24.57
C TRP A 423 -20.39 -5.32 -23.21
N LYS A 424 -21.24 -6.32 -22.93
CA LYS A 424 -21.20 -7.10 -21.69
C LYS A 424 -19.88 -7.87 -21.57
N PHE A 425 -19.40 -8.47 -22.66
CA PHE A 425 -18.12 -9.19 -22.69
C PHE A 425 -16.99 -8.29 -22.19
N ASN A 426 -16.88 -7.09 -22.74
CA ASN A 426 -15.86 -6.12 -22.35
C ASN A 426 -16.01 -5.67 -20.89
N GLU A 427 -17.23 -5.43 -20.40
CA GLU A 427 -17.44 -5.03 -19.00
C GLU A 427 -16.98 -6.12 -18.01
N TRP A 428 -17.35 -7.37 -18.27
CA TRP A 428 -16.97 -8.49 -17.39
C TRP A 428 -15.50 -8.88 -17.52
N GLU A 429 -14.91 -8.72 -18.71
CA GLU A 429 -13.47 -8.88 -18.92
C GLU A 429 -12.69 -7.78 -18.18
N LEU A 430 -13.14 -6.53 -18.25
CA LEU A 430 -12.52 -5.40 -17.55
C LEU A 430 -12.56 -5.56 -16.03
N ARG A 431 -13.65 -6.11 -15.49
CA ARG A 431 -13.81 -6.46 -14.07
C ARG A 431 -13.08 -7.74 -13.66
N GLY A 432 -12.51 -8.47 -14.62
CA GLY A 432 -11.64 -9.61 -14.37
C GLY A 432 -12.33 -10.89 -13.94
N VAL A 433 -13.60 -11.09 -14.32
CA VAL A 433 -14.29 -12.37 -14.07
C VAL A 433 -13.52 -13.51 -14.77
N PRO A 434 -13.10 -14.57 -14.04
CA PRO A 434 -12.21 -15.59 -14.60
C PRO A 434 -12.77 -16.35 -15.80
N LEU A 435 -14.06 -16.67 -15.77
CA LEU A 435 -14.72 -17.46 -16.81
C LEU A 435 -16.01 -16.79 -17.28
N ARG A 436 -16.13 -16.56 -18.58
CA ARG A 436 -17.41 -16.22 -19.21
C ARG A 436 -17.99 -17.46 -19.88
N ILE A 437 -19.30 -17.66 -19.71
CA ILE A 437 -20.08 -18.63 -20.46
C ILE A 437 -21.02 -17.87 -21.40
N GLU A 438 -20.96 -18.20 -22.69
CA GLU A 438 -21.81 -17.68 -23.75
C GLU A 438 -22.88 -18.76 -24.05
N PHE A 439 -24.17 -18.39 -24.00
CA PHE A 439 -25.27 -19.34 -24.20
C PHE A 439 -26.38 -18.74 -25.07
N GLY A 440 -26.63 -19.29 -26.25
CA GLY A 440 -27.67 -18.84 -27.16
C GLY A 440 -28.51 -19.99 -27.74
N PRO A 441 -29.36 -19.70 -28.74
CA PRO A 441 -30.19 -20.72 -29.38
C PRO A 441 -29.39 -21.88 -30.00
N GLY A 442 -28.16 -21.62 -30.47
CA GLY A 442 -27.27 -22.65 -31.02
C GLY A 442 -26.74 -23.60 -29.94
N GLU A 443 -26.27 -23.04 -28.84
CA GLU A 443 -25.83 -23.77 -27.65
C GLU A 443 -26.97 -24.60 -27.04
N SER A 444 -28.17 -24.01 -26.92
CA SER A 444 -29.38 -24.69 -26.44
C SER A 444 -29.74 -25.88 -27.33
N ALA A 445 -29.78 -25.70 -28.65
CA ALA A 445 -30.08 -26.78 -29.58
C ALA A 445 -28.98 -27.87 -29.62
N GLY A 446 -27.73 -27.49 -29.42
CA GLY A 446 -26.58 -28.40 -29.41
C GLY A 446 -26.27 -29.05 -28.05
N ASN A 447 -26.97 -28.64 -26.98
CA ASN A 447 -26.76 -29.10 -25.60
C ASN A 447 -25.32 -28.90 -25.08
N PHE A 448 -24.70 -27.77 -25.40
CA PHE A 448 -23.38 -27.37 -24.92
C PHE A 448 -23.38 -25.89 -24.52
N VAL A 449 -22.32 -25.45 -23.84
CA VAL A 449 -22.05 -24.03 -23.58
C VAL A 449 -20.72 -23.63 -24.20
N THR A 450 -20.59 -22.39 -24.63
CA THR A 450 -19.32 -21.83 -25.10
C THR A 450 -18.62 -21.13 -23.93
N THR A 451 -17.36 -21.46 -23.66
CA THR A 451 -16.57 -20.86 -22.57
C THR A 451 -15.53 -19.89 -23.12
N ALA A 452 -15.22 -18.83 -22.38
CA ALA A 452 -14.10 -17.93 -22.67
C ALA A 452 -13.35 -17.62 -21.36
N ARG A 453 -12.06 -17.97 -21.32
CA ARG A 453 -11.15 -17.70 -20.20
C ARG A 453 -10.66 -16.25 -20.22
N ARG A 454 -10.55 -15.63 -19.04
CA ARG A 454 -10.03 -14.25 -18.91
C ARG A 454 -8.51 -14.16 -18.97
N ASP A 455 -7.80 -15.16 -18.46
CA ASP A 455 -6.33 -15.19 -18.38
C ASP A 455 -5.64 -15.52 -19.73
N VAL A 456 -6.42 -16.00 -20.70
CA VAL A 456 -6.03 -16.26 -22.08
C VAL A 456 -7.04 -15.59 -23.01
N PRO A 457 -6.86 -14.28 -23.32
CA PRO A 457 -7.82 -13.56 -24.14
C PRO A 457 -7.81 -14.07 -25.59
N GLY A 458 -8.91 -13.84 -26.31
CA GLY A 458 -9.03 -14.19 -27.73
C GLY A 458 -9.47 -15.64 -27.97
N LYS A 459 -9.12 -16.18 -29.14
CA LYS A 459 -9.59 -17.50 -29.59
C LYS A 459 -9.01 -18.65 -28.78
N ASP A 460 -7.78 -18.51 -28.30
CA ASP A 460 -7.05 -19.58 -27.61
C ASP A 460 -7.64 -19.91 -26.22
N GLY A 461 -8.32 -18.94 -25.60
CA GLY A 461 -9.06 -19.16 -24.35
C GLY A 461 -10.51 -19.59 -24.54
N LYS A 462 -10.98 -19.78 -25.79
CA LYS A 462 -12.35 -20.25 -26.06
C LYS A 462 -12.42 -21.77 -26.09
N GLY A 463 -13.52 -22.32 -25.59
CA GLY A 463 -13.80 -23.75 -25.58
C GLY A 463 -15.29 -24.04 -25.55
N THR A 464 -15.65 -25.32 -25.50
CA THR A 464 -17.02 -25.78 -25.33
C THR A 464 -17.10 -26.83 -24.22
N ILE A 465 -18.20 -26.82 -23.46
CA ILE A 465 -18.48 -27.80 -22.41
C ILE A 465 -19.90 -28.33 -22.62
N ALA A 466 -20.09 -29.65 -22.56
CA ALA A 466 -21.43 -30.24 -22.63
C ALA A 466 -22.24 -29.86 -21.39
N ILE A 467 -23.52 -29.47 -21.54
CA ILE A 467 -24.37 -29.07 -20.40
C ILE A 467 -24.42 -30.14 -19.29
N PRO A 468 -24.51 -31.46 -19.59
CA PRO A 468 -24.50 -32.49 -18.55
C PRO A 468 -23.22 -32.55 -17.69
N GLU A 469 -22.11 -32.02 -18.19
CA GLU A 469 -20.80 -32.06 -17.51
C GLU A 469 -20.49 -30.77 -16.75
N LEU A 470 -21.39 -29.78 -16.80
CA LEU A 470 -21.14 -28.42 -16.33
C LEU A 470 -20.70 -28.37 -14.85
N SER A 471 -21.35 -29.16 -13.99
CA SER A 471 -21.09 -29.21 -12.55
C SER A 471 -19.70 -29.77 -12.20
N THR A 472 -19.05 -30.48 -13.12
CA THR A 472 -17.71 -31.05 -12.92
C THR A 472 -16.63 -30.33 -13.75
N ALA A 473 -16.94 -29.99 -15.00
CA ALA A 473 -15.99 -29.43 -15.94
C ALA A 473 -15.66 -27.96 -15.62
N VAL A 474 -16.63 -27.17 -15.16
CA VAL A 474 -16.37 -25.76 -14.81
C VAL A 474 -15.50 -25.61 -13.55
N PRO A 475 -15.76 -26.32 -12.44
CA PRO A 475 -14.83 -26.31 -11.30
C PRO A 475 -13.40 -26.74 -11.68
N ALA A 476 -13.25 -27.79 -12.49
CA ALA A 476 -11.95 -28.24 -12.99
C ALA A 476 -11.24 -27.20 -13.87
N LEU A 477 -12.00 -26.50 -14.72
CA LEU A 477 -11.48 -25.40 -15.53
C LEU A 477 -11.03 -24.21 -14.67
N LEU A 478 -11.78 -23.84 -13.63
CA LEU A 478 -11.38 -22.79 -12.69
C LEU A 478 -10.08 -23.16 -11.95
N GLU A 479 -9.91 -24.42 -11.56
CA GLU A 479 -8.64 -24.89 -10.97
C GLU A 479 -7.48 -24.87 -11.98
N THR A 480 -7.76 -25.16 -13.26
CA THR A 480 -6.78 -25.04 -14.34
C THR A 480 -6.36 -23.58 -14.56
N ILE A 481 -7.32 -22.64 -14.57
CA ILE A 481 -7.03 -21.19 -14.65
C ILE A 481 -6.15 -20.76 -13.48
N GLN A 482 -6.47 -21.15 -12.25
CA GLN A 482 -5.67 -20.85 -11.06
C GLN A 482 -4.22 -21.35 -11.22
N SER A 483 -4.06 -22.61 -11.64
CA SER A 483 -2.74 -23.23 -11.83
C SER A 483 -1.93 -22.57 -12.96
N ASP A 484 -2.58 -22.27 -14.09
CA ASP A 484 -1.95 -21.63 -15.25
C ASP A 484 -1.48 -20.21 -14.91
N MET A 485 -2.28 -19.45 -14.16
CA MET A 485 -1.92 -18.12 -13.67
C MET A 485 -0.70 -18.18 -12.74
N TYR A 486 -0.70 -19.11 -11.77
CA TYR A 486 0.42 -19.29 -10.86
C TYR A 486 1.70 -19.65 -11.62
N LYS A 487 1.63 -20.66 -12.50
CA LYS A 487 2.78 -21.12 -13.28
C LYS A 487 3.39 -20.00 -14.12
N ARG A 488 2.56 -19.21 -14.80
CA ARG A 488 3.01 -18.08 -15.60
C ARG A 488 3.74 -17.03 -14.77
N ALA A 489 3.20 -16.71 -13.59
CA ALA A 489 3.82 -15.78 -12.67
C ALA A 489 5.13 -16.33 -12.07
N ASP A 490 5.17 -17.62 -11.71
CA ASP A 490 6.38 -18.28 -11.19
C ASP A 490 7.49 -18.36 -12.23
N ASP A 491 7.18 -18.76 -13.46
CA ASP A 491 8.14 -18.79 -14.57
C ASP A 491 8.73 -17.39 -14.81
N GLN A 492 7.91 -16.34 -14.79
CA GLN A 492 8.40 -14.96 -14.88
C GLN A 492 9.26 -14.57 -13.69
N TYR A 493 8.88 -14.91 -12.46
CA TYR A 493 9.66 -14.54 -11.29
C TYR A 493 11.00 -15.29 -11.26
N ARG A 494 11.02 -16.60 -11.55
CA ARG A 494 12.23 -17.41 -11.65
C ARG A 494 13.20 -16.90 -12.70
N THR A 495 12.70 -16.58 -13.90
CA THR A 495 13.55 -16.08 -15.00
C THR A 495 14.19 -14.72 -14.68
N HIS A 496 13.54 -13.89 -13.85
CA HIS A 496 14.06 -12.59 -13.40
C HIS A 496 14.85 -12.63 -12.09
N ARG A 497 15.03 -13.80 -11.47
CA ARG A 497 15.96 -13.98 -10.34
C ARG A 497 17.31 -14.47 -10.87
N LYS A 498 18.29 -13.56 -10.96
CA LYS A 498 19.62 -13.84 -11.50
C LYS A 498 20.64 -14.03 -10.38
N LEU A 499 21.39 -15.12 -10.45
CA LEU A 499 22.58 -15.34 -9.63
C LEU A 499 23.72 -14.49 -10.19
N ILE A 500 24.28 -13.61 -9.38
CA ILE A 500 25.32 -12.68 -9.79
C ILE A 500 26.52 -12.84 -8.87
N THR A 501 27.65 -13.30 -9.42
CA THR A 501 28.92 -13.44 -8.69
C THR A 501 29.95 -12.37 -9.07
N ASN A 502 29.72 -11.68 -10.19
CA ASN A 502 30.54 -10.58 -10.67
C ASN A 502 29.80 -9.23 -10.52
N TRP A 503 30.44 -8.25 -9.90
CA TRP A 503 29.84 -6.93 -9.68
C TRP A 503 29.47 -6.20 -10.99
N ASP A 504 30.25 -6.39 -12.05
CA ASP A 504 30.03 -5.68 -13.31
C ASP A 504 28.69 -6.04 -13.96
N GLU A 505 28.14 -7.22 -13.64
CA GLU A 505 26.85 -7.72 -14.11
C GLU A 505 25.67 -7.24 -13.24
N PHE A 506 25.93 -6.79 -12.00
CA PHE A 506 24.88 -6.44 -11.03
C PHE A 506 23.99 -5.28 -11.51
N THR A 507 24.60 -4.18 -11.95
CA THR A 507 23.80 -3.01 -12.40
C THR A 507 23.12 -3.25 -13.75
N PRO A 508 23.79 -3.86 -14.76
CA PRO A 508 23.11 -4.29 -15.99
C PRO A 508 21.89 -5.18 -15.72
N ALA A 509 22.01 -6.18 -14.83
CA ALA A 509 20.89 -7.04 -14.47
C ALA A 509 19.72 -6.25 -13.83
N LEU A 510 20.01 -5.30 -12.94
CA LEU A 510 18.99 -4.42 -12.34
C LEU A 510 18.32 -3.49 -13.37
N ASN A 511 19.07 -2.99 -14.35
CA ASN A 511 18.55 -2.17 -15.44
C ASN A 511 17.62 -2.98 -16.34
N ASP A 512 17.95 -4.26 -16.55
CA ASP A 512 17.11 -5.26 -17.24
C ASP A 512 16.00 -5.83 -16.34
N LYS A 513 15.51 -5.04 -15.37
CA LYS A 513 14.38 -5.36 -14.49
C LYS A 513 14.56 -6.62 -13.62
N ASN A 514 15.77 -7.15 -13.44
CA ASN A 514 15.97 -8.38 -12.65
C ASN A 514 16.12 -8.13 -11.13
N ILE A 515 15.84 -9.17 -10.35
CA ILE A 515 16.27 -9.32 -8.96
C ILE A 515 17.59 -10.09 -8.94
N CYS A 516 18.58 -9.56 -8.23
CA CYS A 516 19.92 -10.12 -8.18
C CYS A 516 20.14 -10.89 -6.87
N ILE A 517 20.63 -12.12 -6.95
CA ILE A 517 21.04 -12.94 -5.82
C ILE A 517 22.58 -12.93 -5.78
N ILE A 518 23.16 -12.30 -4.76
CA ILE A 518 24.60 -12.07 -4.67
C ILE A 518 25.21 -12.68 -3.39
N PRO A 519 26.46 -13.18 -3.42
CA PRO A 519 27.25 -13.46 -2.22
C PRO A 519 27.48 -12.19 -1.38
N HIS A 520 26.95 -12.15 -0.17
CA HIS A 520 26.94 -10.95 0.67
C HIS A 520 27.49 -11.21 2.08
N CYS A 521 28.17 -10.21 2.66
CA CYS A 521 28.74 -10.26 4.01
C CYS A 521 27.77 -9.83 5.13
N LEU A 522 26.51 -9.54 4.80
CA LEU A 522 25.41 -9.21 5.72
C LEU A 522 25.57 -7.96 6.61
N THR A 523 26.65 -7.19 6.43
CA THR A 523 26.87 -5.95 7.19
C THR A 523 26.12 -4.75 6.62
N GLU A 524 25.60 -3.87 7.49
CA GLU A 524 24.82 -2.68 7.07
C GLU A 524 25.62 -1.71 6.18
N GLU A 525 26.91 -1.53 6.50
CA GLU A 525 27.84 -0.69 5.75
C GLU A 525 27.94 -1.14 4.27
N CYS A 526 28.02 -2.46 4.04
CA CYS A 526 28.08 -3.02 2.70
C CYS A 526 26.77 -2.79 1.94
N GLU A 527 25.62 -2.87 2.62
CA GLU A 527 24.33 -2.56 2.00
C GLU A 527 24.20 -1.09 1.59
N ASP A 528 24.69 -0.15 2.41
CA ASP A 528 24.75 1.27 2.04
C ASP A 528 25.62 1.48 0.80
N GLN A 529 26.80 0.87 0.77
CA GLN A 529 27.70 0.97 -0.38
C GLN A 529 27.05 0.43 -1.67
N ILE A 530 26.40 -0.73 -1.62
CA ILE A 530 25.68 -1.32 -2.77
C ILE A 530 24.57 -0.39 -3.24
N LYS A 531 23.77 0.15 -2.32
CA LYS A 531 22.70 1.09 -2.65
C LYS A 531 23.23 2.34 -3.33
N ASP A 532 24.28 2.94 -2.81
CA ASP A 532 24.84 4.19 -3.33
C ASP A 532 25.59 4.01 -4.66
N MET A 533 26.25 2.87 -4.87
CA MET A 533 26.89 2.57 -6.15
C MET A 533 25.87 2.27 -7.25
N SER A 534 24.84 1.47 -6.94
CA SER A 534 23.78 1.14 -7.91
C SER A 534 22.90 2.33 -8.25
N ALA A 535 22.68 3.26 -7.31
CA ALA A 535 21.97 4.51 -7.58
C ALA A 535 22.75 5.43 -8.54
N ARG A 536 24.03 5.69 -8.23
CA ARG A 536 24.89 6.55 -9.07
C ARG A 536 25.02 6.06 -10.50
N LYS A 537 25.27 4.76 -10.68
CA LYS A 537 25.40 4.18 -12.02
C LYS A 537 24.09 4.26 -12.81
N ALA A 538 22.94 4.15 -12.15
CA ALA A 538 21.64 4.36 -12.80
C ALA A 538 21.41 5.82 -13.22
N GLU A 539 21.86 6.80 -12.42
CA GLU A 539 21.82 8.24 -12.79
C GLU A 539 22.75 8.54 -13.98
N GLU A 540 23.95 7.96 -13.98
CA GLU A 540 24.92 8.05 -15.08
C GLU A 540 24.36 7.46 -16.38
N ASP A 541 23.74 6.28 -16.31
CA ASP A 541 23.17 5.59 -17.48
C ASP A 541 21.92 6.30 -18.04
N SER A 542 21.12 6.95 -17.19
CA SER A 542 19.85 7.60 -17.58
C SER A 542 19.97 9.09 -17.93
N GLY A 543 21.02 9.77 -17.46
CA GLY A 543 21.22 11.20 -17.68
C GLY A 543 20.27 12.11 -16.89
N GLU A 544 19.45 11.55 -15.99
CA GLU A 544 18.47 12.29 -15.18
C GLU A 544 18.78 12.17 -13.68
N ALA A 545 18.79 13.31 -12.98
CA ALA A 545 19.00 13.34 -11.54
C ALA A 545 17.75 12.82 -10.79
N GLN A 546 17.96 12.10 -9.68
CA GLN A 546 16.90 11.46 -8.90
C GLN A 546 15.80 12.46 -8.45
N ASP A 547 14.56 12.26 -8.92
CA ASP A 547 13.39 12.90 -8.33
C ASP A 547 13.11 12.28 -6.95
N SER A 548 13.06 13.13 -5.92
CA SER A 548 12.63 12.79 -4.56
C SER A 548 11.27 12.07 -4.47
N ARG A 549 10.42 12.21 -5.50
CA ARG A 549 9.08 11.59 -5.61
C ARG A 549 9.09 10.25 -6.34
N ALA A 550 10.18 9.91 -7.03
CA ALA A 550 10.31 8.65 -7.77
C ALA A 550 10.69 7.46 -6.84
N PRO A 551 10.30 6.23 -7.20
CA PRO A 551 10.75 5.03 -6.49
C PRO A 551 12.29 4.92 -6.44
N SER A 552 12.84 4.32 -5.37
CA SER A 552 14.31 4.20 -5.20
C SER A 552 14.98 3.56 -6.42
N MET A 553 15.96 4.25 -7.00
CA MET A 553 16.77 3.74 -8.11
C MET A 553 17.89 2.80 -7.62
N GLY A 554 18.42 3.06 -6.42
CA GLY A 554 19.40 2.19 -5.76
C GLY A 554 18.78 0.88 -5.28
N ALA A 555 19.52 -0.21 -5.46
CA ALA A 555 19.14 -1.53 -5.01
C ALA A 555 19.22 -1.64 -3.48
N LYS A 556 18.34 -2.45 -2.92
CA LYS A 556 18.28 -2.77 -1.49
C LYS A 556 18.19 -4.27 -1.29
N SER A 557 18.65 -4.73 -0.13
CA SER A 557 18.41 -6.08 0.35
C SER A 557 16.90 -6.33 0.48
N LEU A 558 16.41 -7.37 -0.19
CA LEU A 558 15.02 -7.83 -0.13
C LEU A 558 14.88 -8.82 1.03
N CYS A 559 15.61 -9.92 0.95
CA CYS A 559 15.76 -10.92 2.01
C CYS A 559 17.01 -11.77 1.77
N ILE A 560 17.39 -12.54 2.78
CA ILE A 560 18.27 -13.70 2.71
C ILE A 560 17.33 -14.90 2.52
N PRO A 561 17.26 -15.50 1.32
CA PRO A 561 16.34 -16.62 1.07
C PRO A 561 16.64 -17.81 1.97
N PHE A 562 15.61 -18.55 2.41
CA PHE A 562 15.88 -19.79 3.15
C PHE A 562 16.46 -20.88 2.26
N GLU A 563 16.00 -20.96 1.01
CA GLU A 563 16.62 -21.80 -0.01
C GLU A 563 17.85 -21.09 -0.56
N GLN A 564 19.02 -21.48 -0.06
CA GLN A 564 20.30 -20.90 -0.46
C GLN A 564 20.90 -21.66 -1.67
N PRO A 565 21.28 -20.95 -2.73
CA PRO A 565 22.06 -21.53 -3.83
C PRO A 565 23.40 -22.11 -3.35
N GLU A 566 23.94 -23.06 -4.11
CA GLU A 566 25.32 -23.54 -3.92
C GLU A 566 26.35 -22.49 -4.38
N GLY A 567 27.61 -22.64 -3.97
CA GLY A 567 28.74 -21.86 -4.50
C GLY A 567 29.39 -20.86 -3.55
N ILE A 568 28.87 -20.66 -2.34
CA ILE A 568 29.62 -20.00 -1.26
C ILE A 568 30.46 -21.05 -0.54
N VAL A 569 31.78 -20.88 -0.58
CA VAL A 569 32.75 -21.66 0.21
C VAL A 569 33.13 -20.83 1.44
N PRO A 570 32.74 -21.28 2.66
CA PRO A 570 33.07 -20.56 3.89
C PRO A 570 34.57 -20.34 4.03
N GLY A 571 35.00 -19.11 4.29
CA GLY A 571 36.43 -18.77 4.40
C GLY A 571 37.10 -18.35 3.09
N GLU A 572 36.46 -18.56 1.93
CA GLU A 572 37.09 -18.30 0.61
C GLU A 572 36.29 -17.34 -0.27
N THR A 573 34.96 -17.50 -0.36
CA THR A 573 34.15 -16.68 -1.26
C THR A 573 34.09 -15.24 -0.77
N LYS A 574 34.49 -14.30 -1.64
CA LYS A 574 34.44 -12.86 -1.35
C LYS A 574 33.01 -12.32 -1.48
N CYS A 575 32.71 -11.25 -0.74
CA CYS A 575 31.49 -10.48 -0.98
C CYS A 575 31.52 -9.84 -2.38
N THR A 576 30.40 -9.84 -3.09
CA THR A 576 30.29 -9.29 -4.46
C THR A 576 30.54 -7.79 -4.53
N ASN A 577 30.34 -7.06 -3.43
CA ASN A 577 30.62 -5.62 -3.40
C ASN A 577 32.14 -5.39 -3.55
N PRO A 578 32.61 -4.70 -4.63
CA PRO A 578 34.04 -4.52 -4.89
C PRO A 578 34.73 -3.61 -3.86
N LYS A 579 33.97 -2.83 -3.08
CA LYS A 579 34.49 -2.01 -1.98
C LYS A 579 34.56 -2.76 -0.65
N CYS A 580 34.07 -3.99 -0.60
CA CYS A 580 34.07 -4.82 0.59
C CYS A 580 35.25 -5.80 0.57
N THR A 581 35.99 -5.87 1.68
CA THR A 581 37.09 -6.84 1.86
C THR A 581 36.66 -8.08 2.65
N ARG A 582 35.40 -8.12 3.13
CA ARG A 582 34.85 -9.24 3.90
C ARG A 582 34.50 -10.42 2.99
N LEU A 583 34.46 -11.60 3.59
CA LEU A 583 33.98 -12.82 2.94
C LEU A 583 32.45 -12.84 2.93
N ALA A 584 31.87 -13.53 1.95
CA ALA A 584 30.44 -13.73 1.86
C ALA A 584 29.99 -14.76 2.91
N GLU A 585 28.89 -14.46 3.60
CA GLU A 585 28.29 -15.37 4.58
C GLU A 585 27.11 -16.12 3.96
N LYS A 586 26.30 -15.42 3.18
CA LYS A 586 25.07 -15.94 2.57
C LYS A 586 24.82 -15.33 1.20
N TRP A 587 24.01 -16.02 0.40
CA TRP A 587 23.37 -15.43 -0.76
C TRP A 587 22.23 -14.52 -0.29
N CYS A 588 22.26 -13.26 -0.71
CA CYS A 588 21.25 -12.27 -0.38
C CYS A 588 20.58 -11.77 -1.65
N MET A 589 19.24 -11.68 -1.63
CA MET A 589 18.47 -11.07 -2.71
C MET A 589 18.53 -9.56 -2.60
N PHE A 590 18.89 -8.90 -3.70
CA PHE A 590 18.90 -7.46 -3.88
C PHE A 590 18.05 -7.08 -5.08
N GLY A 591 17.37 -5.96 -4.99
CA GLY A 591 16.60 -5.43 -6.10
C GLY A 591 16.18 -3.99 -5.87
N ARG A 592 15.65 -3.37 -6.91
CA ARG A 592 14.91 -2.12 -6.75
C ARG A 592 13.63 -2.44 -6.00
N LYS A 593 13.41 -1.79 -4.86
CA LYS A 593 12.13 -1.95 -4.15
C LYS A 593 11.07 -1.11 -4.83
N PHE A 594 9.84 -1.63 -4.87
CA PHE A 594 8.67 -0.85 -5.25
C PHE A 594 8.50 0.34 -4.29
N PHE A 595 8.83 0.14 -3.01
CA PHE A 595 8.92 1.23 -2.04
C PHE A 595 10.08 1.04 -1.06
N SER A 596 10.71 2.15 -0.68
CA SER A 596 11.56 2.22 0.50
C SER A 596 11.03 3.33 1.40
N PRO A 597 10.74 3.10 2.68
CA PRO A 597 10.76 4.20 3.63
C PRO A 597 12.20 4.78 3.66
N PRO A 598 12.40 6.10 3.65
CA PRO A 598 13.69 6.67 3.99
C PRO A 598 13.84 6.65 5.51
N ARG A 599 14.96 6.20 6.06
CA ARG A 599 15.34 6.66 7.40
C ARG A 599 15.73 8.15 7.29
N PRO A 600 15.41 9.00 8.27
CA PRO A 600 15.71 10.43 8.24
C PRO A 600 17.20 10.70 8.53
N LEU A 601 18.11 10.17 7.70
CA LEU A 601 19.54 10.51 7.76
C LEU A 601 19.79 11.94 7.24
N VAL A 602 18.97 12.41 6.30
CA VAL A 602 19.10 13.77 5.72
C VAL A 602 18.73 14.87 6.73
N LEU A 603 17.84 14.57 7.69
CA LEU A 603 17.49 15.49 8.77
C LEU A 603 18.59 15.62 9.83
N LYS A 604 19.41 14.60 10.08
CA LYS A 604 20.52 14.70 11.05
C LYS A 604 21.58 15.71 10.61
N SER A 605 21.94 15.73 9.34
CA SER A 605 22.92 16.67 8.78
C SER A 605 22.38 18.10 8.76
N LEU A 606 21.10 18.28 8.38
CA LEU A 606 20.46 19.60 8.34
C LEU A 606 20.21 20.14 9.75
N GLN A 607 19.74 19.30 10.69
CA GLN A 607 19.51 19.67 12.08
C GLN A 607 20.82 19.97 12.82
N MET A 608 21.91 19.23 12.56
CA MET A 608 23.23 19.57 13.10
C MET A 608 23.73 20.91 12.55
N LEU A 609 23.60 21.17 11.25
CA LEU A 609 24.00 22.45 10.64
C LEU A 609 23.19 23.63 11.19
N ILE A 610 21.87 23.45 11.36
CA ILE A 610 20.98 24.45 11.95
C ILE A 610 21.36 24.69 13.42
N ASN A 611 21.54 23.63 14.22
CA ASN A 611 21.88 23.73 15.64
C ASN A 611 23.27 24.35 15.89
N HIS A 612 24.26 24.09 15.02
CA HIS A 612 25.59 24.70 15.13
C HIS A 612 25.56 26.20 14.81
N SER A 613 24.80 26.57 13.77
CA SER A 613 24.58 27.96 13.38
C SER A 613 23.80 28.74 14.45
N TYR A 614 22.83 28.08 15.10
CA TYR A 614 21.99 28.66 16.15
C TYR A 614 22.76 28.88 17.47
N ARG A 615 23.62 27.93 17.87
CA ARG A 615 24.47 28.08 19.07
C ARG A 615 25.48 29.22 18.95
N PHE A 616 26.02 29.45 17.74
CA PHE A 616 26.95 30.56 17.49
C PHE A 616 26.26 31.94 17.56
N LEU A 617 24.98 32.03 17.16
CA LEU A 617 24.20 33.26 17.21
C LEU A 617 23.71 33.62 18.63
N LEU A 618 23.50 32.63 19.50
CA LEU A 618 22.95 32.84 20.85
C LEU A 618 24.00 33.03 21.95
N SER A 619 25.29 32.76 21.70
CA SER A 619 26.33 32.77 22.74
C SER A 619 27.05 34.12 22.92
N THR A 620 26.59 35.23 22.34
CA THR A 620 27.23 36.54 22.53
C THR A 620 26.23 37.64 22.93
N PRO A 621 26.46 38.40 24.02
CA PRO A 621 25.55 39.45 24.46
C PRO A 621 25.57 40.63 23.47
N THR A 622 24.38 41.10 23.10
CA THR A 622 24.18 42.16 22.11
C THR A 622 24.37 43.55 22.72
N HIS A 623 25.27 44.37 22.18
CA HIS A 623 25.14 45.84 22.17
C HIS A 623 25.81 46.42 20.91
N SER A 624 25.05 47.24 20.16
CA SER A 624 25.43 48.08 18.99
C SER A 624 25.10 47.56 17.56
N PRO A 625 24.34 48.33 16.73
CA PRO A 625 23.93 47.95 15.37
C PRO A 625 25.02 48.09 14.27
N ARG A 626 26.24 48.51 14.58
CA ARG A 626 27.28 48.74 13.55
C ARG A 626 28.14 47.52 13.17
N ASN A 627 27.91 46.36 13.79
CA ASN A 627 28.73 45.16 13.57
C ASN A 627 28.07 44.04 12.74
N LEU A 628 26.90 44.24 12.13
CA LEU A 628 26.29 43.21 11.27
C LEU A 628 26.97 43.10 9.90
N GLN A 629 27.44 44.20 9.33
CA GLN A 629 27.93 44.23 7.94
C GLN A 629 29.33 43.62 7.78
N GLY A 630 30.17 43.67 8.82
CA GLY A 630 31.46 42.95 8.86
C GLY A 630 31.37 41.47 9.24
N ARG A 631 30.19 40.99 9.69
CA ARG A 631 30.01 39.58 10.10
C ARG A 631 29.49 38.68 8.98
N PHE A 632 28.81 39.23 7.98
CA PHE A 632 28.47 38.49 6.76
C PHE A 632 29.73 38.10 5.96
N SER A 633 30.78 38.93 5.96
CA SER A 633 32.02 38.59 5.24
C SER A 633 32.87 37.50 5.90
N LEU A 634 32.61 37.14 7.16
CA LEU A 634 33.33 36.05 7.85
C LEU A 634 32.67 34.69 7.58
N ILE A 635 31.34 34.68 7.36
CA ILE A 635 30.58 33.49 6.96
C ILE A 635 30.91 33.12 5.51
N ASP A 636 31.15 34.11 4.64
CA ASP A 636 31.62 33.88 3.26
C ASP A 636 32.96 33.13 3.18
N ASN A 637 33.85 33.30 4.16
CA ASN A 637 35.16 32.63 4.18
C ASN A 637 35.11 31.16 4.66
N ILE A 638 34.06 30.74 5.35
CA ILE A 638 33.90 29.35 5.86
C ILE A 638 33.26 28.44 4.79
N PHE A 639 32.48 29.00 3.85
CA PHE A 639 31.66 28.23 2.91
C PHE A 639 32.23 28.14 1.48
N HIS A 640 33.53 27.89 1.34
CA HIS A 640 34.16 27.64 0.03
C HIS A 640 33.98 26.19 -0.48
N LEU A 641 32.75 25.66 -0.46
CA LEU A 641 32.39 24.38 -1.10
C LEU A 641 31.42 24.62 -2.29
N ARG A 642 31.88 24.24 -3.47
CA ARG A 642 31.39 24.59 -4.82
C ARG A 642 29.97 24.13 -5.23
N HIS A 643 29.05 23.81 -4.31
CA HIS A 643 27.76 23.16 -4.68
C HIS A 643 26.46 23.92 -4.39
N PHE A 644 26.47 25.14 -3.85
CA PHE A 644 25.22 25.82 -3.46
C PHE A 644 25.06 27.29 -3.94
N ARG A 645 25.71 27.67 -5.05
CA ARG A 645 25.68 29.08 -5.54
C ARG A 645 24.28 29.55 -5.95
N GLY A 646 23.45 28.69 -6.56
CA GLY A 646 22.13 29.08 -7.09
C GLY A 646 21.00 29.19 -6.07
N PHE A 647 21.12 28.52 -4.91
CA PHE A 647 20.11 28.54 -3.85
C PHE A 647 20.27 29.77 -2.95
N HIS A 648 21.53 30.20 -2.75
CA HIS A 648 21.89 31.31 -1.87
C HIS A 648 21.42 32.68 -2.41
N GLU A 649 21.58 32.93 -3.71
CA GLU A 649 21.14 34.19 -4.33
C GLU A 649 19.62 34.38 -4.26
N ARG A 650 18.84 33.31 -4.43
CA ARG A 650 17.36 33.38 -4.34
C ARG A 650 16.89 33.59 -2.91
N LEU A 651 17.56 32.96 -1.93
CA LEU A 651 17.22 33.09 -0.51
C LEU A 651 17.52 34.50 0.00
N ILE A 652 18.68 35.07 -0.35
CA ILE A 652 19.04 36.44 0.02
C ILE A 652 18.11 37.46 -0.64
N THR A 653 17.79 37.30 -1.93
CA THR A 653 16.87 38.21 -2.63
C THR A 653 15.47 38.18 -2.03
N THR A 654 15.00 36.99 -1.61
CA THR A 654 13.69 36.80 -0.98
C THR A 654 13.63 37.38 0.43
N LEU A 655 14.68 37.15 1.24
CA LEU A 655 14.78 37.67 2.61
C LEU A 655 14.98 39.19 2.65
N THR A 656 15.74 39.76 1.72
CA THR A 656 15.94 41.22 1.60
C THR A 656 14.66 41.92 1.13
N SER A 657 13.88 41.27 0.25
CA SER A 657 12.55 41.74 -0.18
C SER A 657 11.50 41.70 0.94
N LEU A 658 11.58 40.70 1.83
CA LEU A 658 10.72 40.58 3.01
C LEU A 658 11.08 41.60 4.10
N TYR A 659 12.37 41.91 4.28
CA TYR A 659 12.86 42.88 5.27
C TYR A 659 12.41 44.32 4.98
N TYR A 660 12.28 44.70 3.71
CA TYR A 660 11.90 46.08 3.32
C TYR A 660 10.38 46.32 3.24
N ARG A 661 9.53 45.31 3.44
CA ARG A 661 8.07 45.44 3.20
C ARG A 661 7.15 45.41 4.42
N HIS A 662 7.60 45.07 5.61
CA HIS A 662 6.73 45.12 6.80
C HIS A 662 7.52 45.42 8.08
N GLU A 663 7.18 46.54 8.73
CA GLU A 663 7.39 46.69 10.17
C GLU A 663 6.58 45.61 10.90
N HIS A 664 7.09 45.13 12.05
CA HIS A 664 6.61 44.01 12.89
C HIS A 664 7.31 42.64 12.67
N PHE A 665 8.60 42.57 13.08
CA PHE A 665 9.44 41.37 13.03
C PHE A 665 9.47 40.56 14.35
N PHE A 666 8.34 40.45 15.07
CA PHE A 666 8.27 39.72 16.34
C PHE A 666 7.31 38.51 16.42
N PRO A 667 6.30 38.32 15.55
CA PRO A 667 5.45 37.11 15.62
C PRO A 667 5.99 35.90 14.84
N PHE A 668 6.96 36.07 13.93
CA PHE A 668 7.37 34.98 13.02
C PHE A 668 8.28 33.93 13.67
N LEU A 669 8.91 34.25 14.81
CA LEU A 669 9.80 33.33 15.53
C LEU A 669 9.07 32.30 16.41
N PHE A 670 7.76 32.44 16.60
CA PHE A 670 6.96 31.49 17.39
C PHE A 670 6.38 30.33 16.55
N LEU A 671 6.31 30.51 15.22
CA LEU A 671 5.82 29.50 14.27
C LEU A 671 6.89 28.48 13.82
N LEU A 672 8.14 28.69 14.22
CA LEU A 672 9.31 27.84 13.91
C LEU A 672 9.84 27.07 15.14
N ARG A 673 9.11 27.09 16.25
CA ARG A 673 9.35 26.30 17.46
C ARG A 673 8.35 25.14 17.48
#